data_AF-A0A423K9V0-F1
#
_entry.id   AF-A0A423K9V0-F1
#
_cell.length_a   1.000
_cell.length_b   1.000
_cell.length_c   1.000
_cell.angle_alpha   90.00
_cell.angle_beta   90.00
_cell.angle_gamma   90.00
#
_symmetry.space_group_name_H-M   'P 1'
#
loop_
_entity.id
_entity.type
_entity.pdbx_description
1 polymer ?
#
loop_
_entity_poly.entity_id
_entity_poly.type
_entity_poly.pdbx_seq_one_letter_code
_entity_poly.pdbx_strand_id
1 'polypeptide(L)'
;MELVDQFNISEEDALLIVTAVANGAMNLLLGAGGSIGAFGGDGVELKGGAGLASELNENFKLGLEDSEQWNLPLVYGDLESSPKNKPILNNFLSGRFVGCRPTWQRVLHDLQWKRIWTLNIDDILDRSKTRGSIPKLESFLWCEPYKPRSLEKKELQVVYLHGKASKLAEQPDHLIFSLKEYASRNESTPGWHAEFRSEWVKKPFIVCGARLQEEVDLITVFEFGNRSRDRGGCPSVIVLNSMTEAQVTRFARQGLIPIAASGKDFFEALLKDLLDWKGRNPTVSKEFKAAREEVRAKFKQLTLDIIVPRKVLDFYASAETQWVHILQDLDAPLSAALHSAQWLTETTTKPVVKLSLIYGGSVSGKSAAALRAAKELIGKGYEVWFFRGEERFNDADIVEYAKSAKVAFIFDDCADFSSSLKSSINLAIENKHDLRIVATCDSHRVRAVRADVIGADRLECSLEPLVRIDFANIFSKRSSKGRLGTRSTLTVSQAWKDFKSDYSGQLLEWLESLENAHSYRNAIVELLANPNSLPHGLIELIVAAAAVHRFGYSLPFDLADSFLSKGKLEDIFDQDTAIGQIGYLDDRGLRLRSSAFSDFVWGQIGRSEKHKISLIIVRALAPLVVPQTIARRTLPYLIVRALMDHDTIEKDMGPSADAWYSSLESVCGWNARFWEQRALLASNKSQEILAYSYAKKAVALLEHDPFPHTTLGKICVRIGIDRKDSVGVERFWEGVSELKISRELSTQNGLEWEHPYITFFTYALRAMKSPHFSGEMDALSLQWKSWMKAAENAKSLIFDDQGKSSLENFQRQWILNAVAD
;
A
#
# COMPACT_ATOMS: atom_id res chain seq x y z
N MET A 1 6.53 -23.97 -28.10
CA MET A 1 6.64 -23.73 -26.63
C MET A 1 5.81 -24.82 -26.02
N GLU A 2 6.36 -25.63 -25.13
CA GLU A 2 5.69 -26.84 -24.63
C GLU A 2 4.30 -26.55 -24.07
N LEU A 3 4.12 -25.40 -23.40
CA LEU A 3 2.81 -24.97 -22.91
C LEU A 3 1.76 -24.78 -24.02
N VAL A 4 2.18 -24.27 -25.18
CA VAL A 4 1.32 -24.11 -26.37
C VAL A 4 1.04 -25.47 -27.00
N ASP A 5 2.11 -26.23 -27.21
CA ASP A 5 2.10 -27.49 -27.97
C ASP A 5 1.30 -28.59 -27.24
N GLN A 6 1.32 -28.60 -25.90
CA GLN A 6 0.69 -29.66 -25.10
C GLN A 6 -0.67 -29.27 -24.48
N PHE A 7 -0.90 -27.99 -24.17
CA PHE A 7 -2.04 -27.58 -23.33
C PHE A 7 -2.99 -26.58 -23.99
N ASN A 8 -2.84 -26.31 -25.30
CA ASN A 8 -3.71 -25.40 -26.06
C ASN A 8 -3.80 -23.99 -25.44
N ILE A 9 -2.69 -23.52 -24.86
CA ILE A 9 -2.54 -22.14 -24.37
C ILE A 9 -2.10 -21.27 -25.55
N SER A 10 -2.59 -20.04 -25.65
CA SER A 10 -2.13 -19.11 -26.68
C SER A 10 -0.64 -18.79 -26.52
N GLU A 11 0.07 -18.51 -27.61
CA GLU A 11 1.50 -18.18 -27.56
C GLU A 11 1.77 -16.92 -26.72
N GLU A 12 0.89 -15.92 -26.81
CA GLU A 12 0.94 -14.71 -25.99
C GLU A 12 0.82 -15.04 -24.49
N ASP A 13 -0.18 -15.84 -24.11
CA ASP A 13 -0.40 -16.21 -22.71
C ASP A 13 0.74 -17.07 -22.16
N ALA A 14 1.23 -18.02 -22.95
CA ALA A 14 2.36 -18.85 -22.57
C ALA A 14 3.61 -17.99 -22.30
N LEU A 15 3.90 -17.00 -23.16
CA LEU A 15 5.01 -16.08 -22.97
C LEU A 15 4.85 -15.22 -21.71
N LEU A 16 3.63 -14.70 -21.45
CA LEU A 16 3.32 -13.93 -20.25
C LEU A 16 3.52 -14.77 -18.98
N ILE A 17 3.02 -16.01 -18.96
CA ILE A 17 3.18 -16.93 -17.83
C ILE A 17 4.66 -17.24 -17.58
N VAL A 18 5.40 -17.64 -18.62
CA VAL A 18 6.84 -17.96 -18.50
C VAL A 18 7.62 -16.75 -18.01
N THR A 19 7.33 -15.56 -18.53
CA THR A 19 7.96 -14.31 -18.10
C THR A 19 7.61 -13.97 -16.65
N ALA A 20 6.35 -14.15 -16.23
CA ALA A 20 5.92 -13.90 -14.86
C ALA A 20 6.58 -14.86 -13.86
N VAL A 21 6.71 -16.15 -14.21
CA VAL A 21 7.48 -17.13 -13.42
C VAL A 21 8.95 -16.73 -13.38
N ALA A 22 9.57 -16.39 -14.52
CA ALA A 22 10.98 -15.99 -14.59
C ALA A 22 11.32 -14.74 -13.77
N ASN A 23 10.34 -13.90 -13.47
CA ASN A 23 10.48 -12.68 -12.66
C ASN A 23 10.01 -12.88 -11.20
N GLY A 24 9.59 -14.09 -10.80
CA GLY A 24 9.07 -14.35 -9.45
C GLY A 24 7.78 -13.61 -9.11
N ALA A 25 6.95 -13.34 -10.12
CA ALA A 25 5.68 -12.60 -10.01
C ALA A 25 4.44 -13.50 -9.88
N MET A 26 4.56 -14.79 -10.21
CA MET A 26 3.46 -15.78 -10.11
C MET A 26 3.31 -16.33 -8.70
N ASN A 27 2.08 -16.40 -8.21
CA ASN A 27 1.73 -17.19 -7.02
C ASN A 27 1.41 -18.64 -7.41
N LEU A 28 1.66 -19.57 -6.50
CA LEU A 28 1.24 -20.97 -6.62
C LEU A 28 0.17 -21.25 -5.58
N LEU A 29 -0.97 -21.85 -5.96
CA LEU A 29 -1.99 -22.37 -5.04
C LEU A 29 -2.07 -23.89 -5.20
N LEU A 30 -1.76 -24.62 -4.13
CA LEU A 30 -1.78 -26.08 -4.10
C LEU A 30 -2.97 -26.60 -3.30
N GLY A 31 -3.79 -27.42 -3.94
CA GLY A 31 -4.76 -28.28 -3.25
C GLY A 31 -4.28 -29.74 -3.21
N ALA A 32 -5.16 -30.64 -2.78
CA ALA A 32 -4.80 -32.04 -2.54
C ALA A 32 -4.20 -32.73 -3.78
N GLY A 33 -4.60 -32.31 -4.98
CA GLY A 33 -4.04 -32.81 -6.23
C GLY A 33 -2.55 -32.51 -6.44
N GLY A 34 -2.00 -31.49 -5.79
CA GLY A 34 -0.55 -31.23 -5.79
C GLY A 34 0.26 -32.29 -5.01
N SER A 35 -0.40 -33.03 -4.12
CA SER A 35 0.16 -34.09 -3.29
C SER A 35 -0.10 -35.50 -3.83
N ILE A 36 -0.94 -35.63 -4.87
CA ILE A 36 -1.26 -36.93 -5.48
C ILE A 36 0.00 -37.59 -6.05
N GLY A 37 0.09 -38.91 -5.86
CA GLY A 37 1.22 -39.73 -6.25
C GLY A 37 2.40 -39.69 -5.26
N ALA A 38 2.30 -38.95 -4.16
CA ALA A 38 3.23 -39.01 -3.04
C ALA A 38 2.73 -39.95 -1.95
N PHE A 39 3.65 -40.39 -1.08
CA PHE A 39 3.34 -41.30 0.04
C PHE A 39 3.43 -40.55 1.36
N GLY A 40 2.51 -40.84 2.27
CA GLY A 40 2.48 -40.33 3.64
C GLY A 40 3.60 -40.87 4.51
N GLY A 41 3.71 -40.34 5.72
CA GLY A 41 4.68 -40.79 6.73
C GLY A 41 4.49 -42.26 7.15
N ASP A 42 3.25 -42.73 7.07
CA ASP A 42 2.84 -44.12 7.32
C ASP A 42 3.00 -45.04 6.09
N GLY A 43 3.49 -44.52 4.97
CA GLY A 43 3.74 -45.27 3.74
C GLY A 43 2.51 -45.48 2.86
N VAL A 44 1.34 -44.95 3.23
CA VAL A 44 0.11 -45.00 2.42
C VAL A 44 0.13 -43.87 1.40
N GLU A 45 -0.37 -44.10 0.19
CA GLU A 45 -0.50 -43.04 -0.82
C GLU A 45 -1.44 -41.91 -0.34
N LEU A 46 -1.05 -40.66 -0.56
CA LEU A 46 -1.86 -39.51 -0.18
C LEU A 46 -3.06 -39.36 -1.12
N LYS A 47 -4.25 -39.37 -0.53
CA LYS A 47 -5.54 -39.26 -1.22
C LYS A 47 -6.09 -37.83 -1.17
N GLY A 48 -7.05 -37.53 -2.03
CA GLY A 48 -7.86 -36.32 -1.95
C GLY A 48 -8.82 -36.33 -0.74
N GLY A 49 -9.49 -35.20 -0.49
CA GLY A 49 -10.35 -35.01 0.69
C GLY A 49 -11.44 -36.07 0.86
N ALA A 50 -12.11 -36.45 -0.22
CA ALA A 50 -13.12 -37.52 -0.22
C ALA A 50 -12.54 -38.90 0.19
N GLY A 51 -11.32 -39.20 -0.24
CA GLY A 51 -10.63 -40.44 0.15
C GLY A 51 -10.17 -40.43 1.61
N LEU A 52 -9.78 -39.27 2.13
CA LEU A 52 -9.45 -39.10 3.55
C LEU A 52 -10.70 -39.24 4.44
N ALA A 53 -11.84 -38.69 4.01
CA ALA A 53 -13.10 -38.78 4.75
C ALA A 53 -13.55 -40.24 4.95
N SER A 54 -13.53 -41.04 3.88
CA SER A 54 -13.85 -42.47 3.94
C SER A 54 -12.92 -43.22 4.88
N GLU A 55 -11.63 -42.93 4.84
CA GLU A 55 -10.65 -43.55 5.73
C GLU A 55 -10.84 -43.16 7.20
N LEU A 56 -11.20 -41.91 7.48
CA LEU A 56 -11.53 -41.46 8.84
C LEU A 56 -12.81 -42.15 9.35
N ASN A 57 -13.85 -42.27 8.52
CA ASN A 57 -15.09 -42.98 8.87
C ASN A 57 -14.81 -44.44 9.27
N GLU A 58 -13.99 -45.14 8.48
CA GLU A 58 -13.59 -46.52 8.74
C GLU A 58 -12.71 -46.67 9.99
N ASN A 59 -11.64 -45.87 10.11
CA ASN A 59 -10.67 -45.98 11.20
C ASN A 59 -11.27 -45.62 12.57
N PHE A 60 -12.20 -44.67 12.61
CA PHE A 60 -12.86 -44.24 13.83
C PHE A 60 -14.23 -44.91 14.06
N LYS A 61 -14.67 -45.76 13.12
CA LYS A 61 -15.94 -46.52 13.19
C LYS A 61 -17.15 -45.62 13.46
N LEU A 62 -17.25 -44.51 12.74
CA LEU A 62 -18.36 -43.55 12.93
C LEU A 62 -19.70 -44.11 12.41
N GLY A 63 -19.66 -45.02 11.44
CA GLY A 63 -20.86 -45.69 10.93
C GLY A 63 -21.74 -44.80 10.06
N LEU A 64 -21.17 -43.75 9.46
CA LEU A 64 -21.88 -42.84 8.56
C LEU A 64 -22.29 -43.56 7.27
N GLU A 65 -23.45 -43.18 6.74
CA GLU A 65 -24.00 -43.77 5.50
C GLU A 65 -23.17 -43.40 4.27
N ASP A 66 -23.35 -44.17 3.18
CA ASP A 66 -22.59 -43.99 1.93
C ASP A 66 -22.71 -42.59 1.31
N SER A 67 -23.79 -41.87 1.59
CA SER A 67 -24.05 -40.50 1.14
C SER A 67 -23.24 -39.44 1.90
N GLU A 68 -22.77 -39.74 3.12
CA GLU A 68 -22.13 -38.79 4.04
C GLU A 68 -20.64 -39.09 4.25
N GLN A 69 -20.21 -40.33 4.09
CA GLN A 69 -18.83 -40.78 4.36
C GLN A 69 -17.74 -40.12 3.47
N TRP A 70 -18.13 -39.47 2.37
CA TRP A 70 -17.22 -38.76 1.46
C TRP A 70 -17.05 -37.27 1.80
N ASN A 71 -17.83 -36.75 2.76
CA ASN A 71 -17.85 -35.34 3.14
C ASN A 71 -16.85 -35.07 4.28
N LEU A 72 -15.64 -34.65 3.91
CA LEU A 72 -14.57 -34.40 4.89
C LEU A 72 -14.97 -33.39 5.98
N PRO A 73 -15.59 -32.24 5.67
CA PRO A 73 -16.07 -31.33 6.71
C PRO A 73 -17.00 -31.93 7.76
N LEU A 74 -17.89 -32.84 7.35
CA LEU A 74 -18.83 -33.52 8.24
C LEU A 74 -18.12 -34.57 9.09
N VAL A 75 -17.39 -35.49 8.44
CA VAL A 75 -16.65 -36.57 9.12
C VAL A 75 -15.64 -36.01 10.12
N TYR A 76 -14.90 -34.97 9.73
CA TYR A 76 -13.96 -34.30 10.63
C TYR A 76 -14.68 -33.59 11.77
N GLY A 77 -15.77 -32.87 11.50
CA GLY A 77 -16.55 -32.16 12.52
C GLY A 77 -17.10 -33.08 13.61
N ASP A 78 -17.59 -34.26 13.23
CA ASP A 78 -18.08 -35.26 14.18
C ASP A 78 -16.97 -35.77 15.10
N LEU A 79 -15.78 -36.03 14.54
CA LEU A 79 -14.60 -36.43 15.32
C LEU A 79 -14.09 -35.31 16.24
N GLU A 80 -14.04 -34.09 15.72
CA GLU A 80 -13.57 -32.89 16.42
C GLU A 80 -14.48 -32.53 17.60
N SER A 81 -15.79 -32.73 17.46
CA SER A 81 -16.79 -32.41 18.49
C SER A 81 -16.63 -33.22 19.78
N SER A 82 -15.94 -34.38 19.72
CA SER A 82 -15.68 -35.25 20.86
C SER A 82 -14.27 -35.00 21.43
N PRO A 83 -14.15 -34.50 22.69
CA PRO A 83 -12.86 -34.24 23.32
C PRO A 83 -11.95 -35.48 23.45
N LYS A 84 -12.55 -36.67 23.44
CA LYS A 84 -11.81 -37.95 23.50
C LYS A 84 -11.17 -38.30 22.15
N ASN A 85 -11.79 -37.89 21.04
CA ASN A 85 -11.36 -38.25 19.69
C ASN A 85 -10.32 -37.27 19.13
N LYS A 86 -10.33 -36.01 19.55
CA LYS A 86 -9.40 -34.97 19.05
C LYS A 86 -7.91 -35.35 19.17
N PRO A 87 -7.39 -35.87 20.30
CA PRO A 87 -5.99 -36.28 20.39
C PRO A 87 -5.65 -37.45 19.46
N ILE A 88 -6.57 -38.41 19.31
CA ILE A 88 -6.39 -39.58 18.44
C ILE A 88 -6.39 -39.15 16.97
N LEU A 89 -7.30 -38.25 16.60
CA LEU A 89 -7.36 -37.62 15.28
C LEU A 89 -6.07 -36.86 14.96
N ASN A 90 -5.59 -36.02 15.89
CA ASN A 90 -4.35 -35.27 15.68
C ASN A 90 -3.13 -36.20 15.52
N ASN A 91 -3.07 -37.31 16.27
CA ASN A 91 -2.03 -38.33 16.10
C ASN A 91 -2.11 -39.03 14.75
N PHE A 92 -3.33 -39.41 14.31
CA PHE A 92 -3.55 -40.00 12.99
C PHE A 92 -3.08 -39.06 11.87
N LEU A 93 -3.52 -37.80 11.89
CA LEU A 93 -3.15 -36.79 10.89
C LEU A 93 -1.65 -36.52 10.90
N SER A 94 -1.03 -36.45 12.07
CA SER A 94 0.44 -36.29 12.18
C SER A 94 1.16 -37.48 11.57
N GLY A 95 0.73 -38.71 11.84
CA GLY A 95 1.34 -39.93 11.26
C GLY A 95 1.20 -40.01 9.74
N ARG A 96 0.05 -39.59 9.20
CA ARG A 96 -0.22 -39.59 7.75
C ARG A 96 0.55 -38.50 7.01
N PHE A 97 0.55 -37.28 7.52
CA PHE A 97 0.94 -36.08 6.77
C PHE A 97 2.31 -35.49 7.14
N VAL A 98 3.04 -36.12 8.07
CA VAL A 98 4.41 -35.75 8.43
C VAL A 98 5.38 -36.87 8.04
N GLY A 99 6.52 -36.53 7.43
CA GLY A 99 7.47 -37.52 6.92
C GLY A 99 7.12 -38.04 5.54
N CYS A 100 6.37 -37.26 4.75
CA CYS A 100 5.93 -37.65 3.42
C CYS A 100 7.11 -37.84 2.45
N ARG A 101 6.90 -38.69 1.44
CA ARG A 101 7.84 -39.01 0.37
C ARG A 101 7.36 -38.41 -0.95
N PRO A 102 7.96 -37.30 -1.42
CA PRO A 102 7.60 -36.67 -2.69
C PRO A 102 8.02 -37.55 -3.87
N THR A 103 7.32 -37.45 -5.00
CA THR A 103 7.64 -38.19 -6.23
C THR A 103 8.02 -37.28 -7.38
N TRP A 104 7.27 -36.20 -7.61
CA TRP A 104 7.54 -35.24 -8.70
C TRP A 104 7.67 -33.79 -8.21
N GLN A 105 7.20 -33.49 -7.01
CA GLN A 105 7.06 -32.13 -6.46
C GLN A 105 8.37 -31.35 -6.32
N ARG A 106 9.53 -32.00 -6.51
CA ARG A 106 10.84 -31.34 -6.56
C ARG A 106 10.89 -30.24 -7.62
N VAL A 107 10.25 -30.45 -8.78
CA VAL A 107 10.19 -29.47 -9.88
C VAL A 107 9.63 -28.11 -9.45
N LEU A 108 8.76 -28.10 -8.42
CA LEU A 108 8.17 -26.87 -7.89
C LEU A 108 9.23 -25.94 -7.31
N HIS A 109 10.35 -26.45 -6.78
CA HIS A 109 11.42 -25.61 -6.21
C HIS A 109 12.36 -25.04 -7.28
N ASP A 110 12.33 -25.58 -8.49
CA ASP A 110 13.16 -25.10 -9.61
C ASP A 110 12.51 -23.90 -10.33
N LEU A 111 11.24 -23.64 -10.02
CA LEU A 111 10.47 -22.50 -10.49
C LEU A 111 10.54 -21.34 -9.48
N GLN A 112 10.46 -20.11 -10.00
CA GLN A 112 10.53 -18.90 -9.16
C GLN A 112 9.12 -18.41 -8.81
N TRP A 113 8.75 -18.57 -7.54
CA TRP A 113 7.45 -18.17 -7.02
C TRP A 113 7.50 -16.84 -6.30
N LYS A 114 6.40 -16.10 -6.38
CA LYS A 114 6.14 -14.96 -5.53
C LYS A 114 5.85 -15.43 -4.09
N ARG A 115 4.92 -16.36 -3.95
CA ARG A 115 4.51 -17.02 -2.71
C ARG A 115 3.84 -18.35 -3.07
N ILE A 116 3.94 -19.34 -2.19
CA ILE A 116 3.18 -20.57 -2.28
C ILE A 116 2.05 -20.51 -1.25
N TRP A 117 0.84 -20.74 -1.71
CA TRP A 117 -0.35 -20.90 -0.90
C TRP A 117 -0.76 -22.38 -0.97
N THR A 118 -1.12 -22.98 0.16
CA THR A 118 -1.57 -24.37 0.15
C THR A 118 -2.75 -24.60 1.07
N LEU A 119 -3.67 -25.42 0.58
CA LEU A 119 -4.81 -25.99 1.29
C LEU A 119 -4.47 -27.36 1.89
N ASN A 120 -3.26 -27.86 1.59
CA ASN A 120 -2.77 -29.14 2.12
C ASN A 120 -2.16 -28.94 3.49
N ILE A 121 -2.21 -29.98 4.32
CA ILE A 121 -1.64 -29.98 5.67
C ILE A 121 -0.32 -30.77 5.74
N ASP A 122 0.14 -31.31 4.62
CA ASP A 122 1.30 -32.19 4.51
C ASP A 122 2.66 -31.46 4.46
N ASP A 123 3.75 -32.20 4.70
CA ASP A 123 5.12 -31.68 4.65
C ASP A 123 5.83 -31.93 3.30
N ILE A 124 5.11 -32.24 2.21
CA ILE A 124 5.71 -32.59 0.90
C ILE A 124 6.57 -31.45 0.36
N LEU A 125 6.14 -30.20 0.50
CA LEU A 125 6.91 -29.03 0.06
C LEU A 125 8.26 -28.94 0.79
N ASP A 126 8.28 -29.22 2.09
CA ASP A 126 9.50 -29.24 2.87
C ASP A 126 10.41 -30.41 2.48
N ARG A 127 9.82 -31.59 2.26
CA ARG A 127 10.52 -32.84 1.93
C ARG A 127 11.08 -32.88 0.51
N SER A 128 10.43 -32.21 -0.43
CA SER A 128 10.84 -32.11 -1.83
C SER A 128 12.00 -31.14 -2.05
N LYS A 129 12.29 -30.29 -1.07
CA LYS A 129 13.34 -29.29 -1.17
C LYS A 129 14.72 -29.88 -0.90
N THR A 130 15.68 -29.52 -1.75
CA THR A 130 17.07 -29.90 -1.53
C THR A 130 17.65 -29.17 -0.31
N ARG A 131 18.21 -29.92 0.65
CA ARG A 131 18.79 -29.35 1.88
C ARG A 131 19.90 -28.35 1.54
N GLY A 132 19.84 -27.16 2.15
CA GLY A 132 20.82 -26.08 1.92
C GLY A 132 20.59 -25.23 0.67
N SER A 133 19.58 -25.54 -0.15
CA SER A 133 19.21 -24.70 -1.30
C SER A 133 18.55 -23.38 -0.88
N ILE A 134 18.76 -22.33 -1.68
CA ILE A 134 18.17 -20.99 -1.53
C ILE A 134 17.11 -20.82 -2.63
N PRO A 135 15.97 -20.14 -2.38
CA PRO A 135 15.57 -19.53 -1.11
C PRO A 135 15.24 -20.56 -0.03
N LYS A 136 15.32 -20.24 1.27
CA LYS A 136 14.80 -21.12 2.34
C LYS A 136 13.27 -21.10 2.32
N LEU A 137 12.60 -22.20 2.66
CA LEU A 137 11.15 -22.14 2.88
C LEU A 137 10.88 -21.56 4.26
N GLU A 138 9.96 -20.61 4.32
CA GLU A 138 9.42 -20.09 5.55
C GLU A 138 7.91 -20.41 5.57
N SER A 139 7.51 -21.32 6.44
CA SER A 139 6.11 -21.76 6.55
C SER A 139 5.34 -20.86 7.52
N PHE A 140 4.13 -20.46 7.13
CA PHE A 140 3.22 -19.70 7.97
C PHE A 140 1.88 -20.42 8.08
N LEU A 141 1.30 -20.41 9.28
CA LEU A 141 -0.07 -20.83 9.49
C LEU A 141 -1.02 -19.66 9.27
N TRP A 142 -2.23 -19.93 8.83
CA TRP A 142 -3.27 -18.90 8.64
C TRP A 142 -3.57 -18.05 9.89
N CYS A 143 -3.39 -18.61 11.10
CA CYS A 143 -3.66 -17.97 12.38
C CYS A 143 -2.50 -17.12 12.89
N GLU A 144 -1.32 -17.23 12.27
CA GLU A 144 -0.18 -16.42 12.64
C GLU A 144 -0.37 -14.98 12.14
N PRO A 145 0.24 -13.98 12.82
CA PRO A 145 0.27 -12.62 12.32
C PRO A 145 0.82 -12.56 10.90
N TYR A 146 0.21 -11.73 10.04
CA TYR A 146 0.70 -11.52 8.69
C TYR A 146 2.15 -11.04 8.72
N LYS A 147 2.99 -11.59 7.83
CA LYS A 147 4.38 -11.15 7.64
C LYS A 147 4.62 -10.81 6.16
N PRO A 148 4.93 -9.55 5.82
CA PRO A 148 5.24 -9.19 4.44
C PRO A 148 6.59 -9.81 4.02
N ARG A 149 6.72 -10.16 2.73
CA ARG A 149 7.88 -10.86 2.17
C ARG A 149 9.21 -10.13 2.37
N SER A 150 10.26 -10.77 2.89
CA SER A 150 11.59 -10.12 3.02
C SER A 150 12.09 -9.47 1.71
N LEU A 151 12.68 -8.26 1.82
CA LEU A 151 13.31 -7.56 0.69
C LEU A 151 14.57 -8.30 0.20
N GLU A 152 15.24 -9.05 1.07
CA GLU A 152 16.47 -9.76 0.72
C GLU A 152 16.26 -11.02 -0.15
N LYS A 153 15.00 -11.42 -0.40
CA LYS A 153 14.60 -12.58 -1.24
C LYS A 153 15.30 -13.92 -0.89
N LYS A 154 15.87 -14.04 0.31
CA LYS A 154 16.51 -15.28 0.81
C LYS A 154 15.49 -16.35 1.20
N GLU A 155 14.22 -15.98 1.32
CA GLU A 155 13.14 -16.80 1.85
C GLU A 155 11.96 -16.82 0.87
N LEU A 156 11.35 -17.99 0.71
CA LEU A 156 10.10 -18.22 0.00
C LEU A 156 9.03 -18.54 1.03
N GLN A 157 8.04 -17.67 1.12
CA GLN A 157 6.91 -17.85 2.04
C GLN A 157 5.98 -18.95 1.50
N VAL A 158 5.63 -19.89 2.37
CA VAL A 158 4.64 -20.94 2.14
C VAL A 158 3.53 -20.77 3.19
N VAL A 159 2.33 -20.44 2.76
CA VAL A 159 1.21 -20.16 3.66
C VAL A 159 0.22 -21.31 3.63
N TYR A 160 -0.01 -21.91 4.79
CA TYR A 160 -0.90 -23.04 5.02
C TYR A 160 -2.27 -22.52 5.47
N LEU A 161 -3.18 -22.37 4.51
CA LEU A 161 -4.52 -21.83 4.73
C LEU A 161 -5.38 -22.75 5.60
N HIS A 162 -5.14 -24.07 5.53
CA HIS A 162 -5.81 -25.09 6.35
C HIS A 162 -4.97 -25.62 7.53
N GLY A 163 -3.88 -24.93 7.86
CA GLY A 163 -2.95 -25.36 8.91
C GLY A 163 -1.98 -26.45 8.44
N LYS A 164 -1.20 -27.02 9.36
CA LYS A 164 -0.08 -27.90 9.05
C LYS A 164 0.04 -29.04 10.06
N ALA A 165 0.03 -30.28 9.58
CA ALA A 165 0.07 -31.47 10.44
C ALA A 165 1.30 -31.50 11.36
N SER A 166 2.46 -31.04 10.89
CA SER A 166 3.69 -30.98 11.68
C SER A 166 3.62 -30.05 12.90
N LYS A 167 2.60 -29.19 13.00
CA LYS A 167 2.40 -28.23 14.09
C LYS A 167 1.32 -28.65 15.09
N LEU A 168 0.66 -29.79 14.87
CA LEU A 168 -0.42 -30.29 15.75
C LEU A 168 0.03 -30.55 17.20
N ALA A 169 1.30 -30.85 17.43
CA ALA A 169 1.83 -31.05 18.79
C ALA A 169 2.01 -29.73 19.56
N GLU A 170 2.32 -28.64 18.86
CA GLU A 170 2.55 -27.31 19.45
C GLU A 170 1.23 -26.53 19.56
N GLN A 171 0.40 -26.62 18.51
CA GLN A 171 -0.89 -25.93 18.40
C GLN A 171 -1.94 -26.96 17.96
N PRO A 172 -2.72 -27.58 18.86
CA PRO A 172 -3.64 -28.66 18.49
C PRO A 172 -4.88 -28.19 17.72
N ASP A 173 -5.23 -26.91 17.79
CA ASP A 173 -6.49 -26.34 17.30
C ASP A 173 -6.29 -25.31 16.17
N HIS A 174 -5.46 -25.66 15.19
CA HIS A 174 -5.15 -24.77 14.06
C HIS A 174 -5.50 -25.35 12.68
N LEU A 175 -6.04 -26.58 12.61
CA LEU A 175 -6.49 -27.15 11.34
C LEU A 175 -7.86 -26.60 10.95
N ILE A 176 -8.18 -26.73 9.66
CA ILE A 176 -9.48 -26.37 9.11
C ILE A 176 -10.00 -27.50 8.30
N PHE A 177 -11.10 -28.07 8.77
CA PHE A 177 -11.92 -28.93 7.92
C PHE A 177 -13.41 -28.75 8.19
N SER A 178 -13.84 -28.34 9.40
CA SER A 178 -15.27 -28.30 9.76
C SER A 178 -15.97 -26.97 9.43
N LEU A 179 -17.29 -27.02 9.22
CA LEU A 179 -18.15 -25.82 9.05
C LEU A 179 -18.08 -24.87 10.24
N LYS A 180 -17.93 -25.40 11.46
CA LYS A 180 -17.77 -24.59 12.68
C LYS A 180 -16.45 -23.82 12.66
N GLU A 181 -15.35 -24.49 12.27
CA GLU A 181 -14.05 -23.85 12.10
C GLU A 181 -14.10 -22.79 11.00
N TYR A 182 -14.78 -23.05 9.87
CA TYR A 182 -15.01 -22.07 8.81
C TYR A 182 -15.80 -20.84 9.30
N ALA A 183 -16.89 -21.03 10.03
CA ALA A 183 -17.75 -19.93 10.51
C ALA A 183 -17.03 -19.01 11.50
N SER A 184 -16.30 -19.57 12.47
CA SER A 184 -15.54 -18.79 13.47
C SER A 184 -14.44 -17.89 12.87
N ARG A 185 -14.00 -18.18 11.63
CA ARG A 185 -12.96 -17.40 10.92
C ARG A 185 -13.51 -16.19 10.21
N ASN A 186 -14.70 -16.30 9.62
CA ASN A 186 -15.35 -15.16 8.99
C ASN A 186 -15.56 -14.02 10.00
N GLU A 187 -15.70 -14.34 11.29
CA GLU A 187 -15.81 -13.37 12.37
C GLU A 187 -14.48 -12.70 12.75
N SER A 188 -13.32 -13.32 12.49
CA SER A 188 -12.00 -12.86 12.94
C SER A 188 -11.03 -12.41 11.82
N THR A 189 -11.36 -12.66 10.55
CA THR A 189 -10.58 -12.35 9.32
C THR A 189 -9.06 -12.22 9.54
N PRO A 190 -8.34 -13.35 9.73
CA PRO A 190 -6.90 -13.38 9.98
C PRO A 190 -6.09 -12.72 8.86
N GLY A 191 -4.95 -12.11 9.20
CA GLY A 191 -4.13 -11.33 8.26
C GLY A 191 -3.73 -12.08 6.98
N TRP A 192 -3.46 -13.39 7.07
CA TRP A 192 -3.12 -14.21 5.89
C TRP A 192 -4.29 -14.44 4.92
N HIS A 193 -5.52 -14.54 5.42
CA HIS A 193 -6.71 -14.65 4.57
C HIS A 193 -7.02 -13.32 3.87
N ALA A 194 -6.89 -12.21 4.59
CA ALA A 194 -7.00 -10.87 4.01
C ALA A 194 -5.96 -10.67 2.90
N GLU A 195 -4.72 -11.08 3.14
CA GLU A 195 -3.64 -11.01 2.14
C GLU A 195 -3.94 -11.92 0.94
N PHE A 196 -4.38 -13.17 1.18
CA PHE A 196 -4.75 -14.10 0.11
C PHE A 196 -5.83 -13.49 -0.78
N ARG A 197 -6.90 -12.94 -0.19
CA ARG A 197 -7.96 -12.26 -0.92
C ARG A 197 -7.42 -11.08 -1.73
N SER A 198 -6.58 -10.23 -1.14
CA SER A 198 -6.00 -9.08 -1.86
C SER A 198 -5.12 -9.51 -3.02
N GLU A 199 -4.38 -10.62 -2.90
CA GLU A 199 -3.57 -11.16 -3.98
C GLU A 199 -4.40 -11.88 -5.05
N TRP A 200 -5.31 -12.76 -4.66
CA TRP A 200 -6.15 -13.56 -5.57
C TRP A 200 -6.88 -12.70 -6.59
N VAL A 201 -7.38 -11.56 -6.12
CA VAL A 201 -8.23 -10.67 -6.89
C VAL A 201 -7.45 -9.88 -7.97
N LYS A 202 -6.12 -9.74 -7.86
CA LYS A 202 -5.31 -8.90 -8.78
C LYS A 202 -3.98 -9.46 -9.27
N LYS A 203 -3.42 -10.48 -8.62
CA LYS A 203 -2.11 -11.08 -8.96
C LYS A 203 -2.31 -12.43 -9.64
N PRO A 204 -1.39 -12.84 -10.53
CA PRO A 204 -1.56 -14.07 -11.29
C PRO A 204 -1.19 -15.32 -10.46
N PHE A 205 -1.94 -16.39 -10.66
CA PHE A 205 -1.83 -17.66 -9.94
C PHE A 205 -1.70 -18.83 -10.91
N ILE A 206 -0.90 -19.81 -10.52
CA ILE A 206 -1.00 -21.19 -11.00
C ILE A 206 -1.70 -21.98 -9.90
N VAL A 207 -2.92 -22.44 -10.17
CA VAL A 207 -3.67 -23.30 -9.25
C VAL A 207 -3.47 -24.74 -9.68
N CYS A 208 -2.99 -25.61 -8.79
CA CYS A 208 -2.78 -27.02 -9.09
C CYS A 208 -3.52 -27.90 -8.09
N GLY A 209 -4.40 -28.76 -8.61
CA GLY A 209 -5.01 -29.82 -7.81
C GLY A 209 -6.00 -29.35 -6.74
N ALA A 210 -6.46 -28.10 -6.78
CA ALA A 210 -7.45 -27.55 -5.87
C ALA A 210 -8.84 -27.53 -6.51
N ARG A 211 -9.83 -28.14 -5.86
CA ARG A 211 -11.23 -28.05 -6.26
C ARG A 211 -11.88 -26.86 -5.57
N LEU A 212 -11.67 -25.67 -6.12
CA LEU A 212 -12.09 -24.38 -5.51
C LEU A 212 -13.55 -24.31 -5.04
N GLN A 213 -14.44 -25.17 -5.55
CA GLN A 213 -15.85 -25.21 -5.13
C GLN A 213 -16.10 -25.96 -3.81
N GLU A 214 -15.18 -26.82 -3.41
CA GLU A 214 -15.26 -27.58 -2.16
C GLU A 214 -14.71 -26.77 -0.96
N GLU A 215 -14.07 -25.62 -1.23
CA GLU A 215 -13.44 -24.73 -0.25
C GLU A 215 -14.44 -23.68 0.27
N VAL A 216 -15.18 -24.03 1.32
CA VAL A 216 -16.33 -23.26 1.82
C VAL A 216 -15.94 -21.89 2.40
N ASP A 217 -14.78 -21.79 3.05
CA ASP A 217 -14.25 -20.54 3.62
C ASP A 217 -13.79 -19.54 2.56
N LEU A 218 -13.30 -20.03 1.43
CA LEU A 218 -12.80 -19.19 0.34
C LEU A 218 -13.84 -18.97 -0.75
N ILE A 219 -15.06 -19.50 -0.61
CA ILE A 219 -16.10 -19.44 -1.63
C ILE A 219 -16.39 -18.00 -2.08
N THR A 220 -16.45 -17.06 -1.13
CA THR A 220 -16.68 -15.65 -1.43
C THR A 220 -15.54 -15.07 -2.27
N VAL A 221 -14.29 -15.41 -1.95
CA VAL A 221 -13.09 -14.98 -2.69
C VAL A 221 -13.08 -15.56 -4.10
N PHE A 222 -13.46 -16.82 -4.26
CA PHE A 222 -13.51 -17.51 -5.55
C PHE A 222 -14.71 -17.10 -6.42
N GLU A 223 -15.81 -16.65 -5.81
CA GLU A 223 -16.94 -16.07 -6.54
C GLU A 223 -16.61 -14.73 -7.18
N PHE A 224 -15.83 -13.86 -6.51
CA PHE A 224 -15.29 -12.64 -7.14
C PHE A 224 -14.43 -12.97 -8.38
N GLY A 225 -13.70 -14.09 -8.31
CA GLY A 225 -12.82 -14.57 -9.35
C GLY A 225 -11.45 -13.87 -9.35
N ASN A 226 -10.56 -14.37 -10.19
CA ASN A 226 -9.22 -13.81 -10.38
C ASN A 226 -9.23 -12.87 -11.60
N ARG A 227 -8.78 -11.63 -11.41
CA ARG A 227 -8.73 -10.60 -12.47
C ARG A 227 -7.29 -10.20 -12.80
N SER A 228 -6.33 -11.10 -12.61
CA SER A 228 -4.91 -10.83 -12.86
C SER A 228 -4.59 -10.43 -14.29
N ARG A 229 -5.33 -10.95 -15.28
CA ARG A 229 -5.20 -10.50 -16.67
C ARG A 229 -5.61 -9.03 -16.80
N ASP A 230 -6.81 -8.71 -16.34
CA ASP A 230 -7.41 -7.38 -16.49
C ASP A 230 -6.70 -6.31 -15.64
N ARG A 231 -6.18 -6.69 -14.46
CA ARG A 231 -5.60 -5.78 -13.44
C ARG A 231 -4.07 -5.81 -13.40
N GLY A 232 -3.45 -6.89 -13.86
CA GLY A 232 -2.00 -7.14 -13.77
C GLY A 232 -1.34 -7.55 -15.08
N GLY A 233 -2.09 -7.71 -16.17
CA GLY A 233 -1.58 -8.02 -17.51
C GLY A 233 -1.06 -9.45 -17.69
N CYS A 234 -1.27 -10.35 -16.73
CA CYS A 234 -0.85 -11.76 -16.82
C CYS A 234 -2.01 -12.66 -16.42
N PRO A 235 -2.35 -13.71 -17.18
CA PRO A 235 -3.42 -14.62 -16.83
C PRO A 235 -3.06 -15.51 -15.64
N SER A 236 -4.11 -16.03 -14.99
CA SER A 236 -4.03 -17.15 -14.04
C SER A 236 -4.49 -18.44 -14.72
N VAL A 237 -3.92 -19.56 -14.30
CA VAL A 237 -4.24 -20.89 -14.82
C VAL A 237 -4.71 -21.82 -13.70
N ILE A 238 -5.56 -22.78 -14.04
CA ILE A 238 -5.94 -23.88 -13.14
C ILE A 238 -5.69 -25.22 -13.81
N VAL A 239 -4.94 -26.08 -13.12
CA VAL A 239 -4.49 -27.39 -13.58
C VAL A 239 -5.17 -28.47 -12.74
N LEU A 240 -5.98 -29.30 -13.39
CA LEU A 240 -6.63 -30.47 -12.79
C LEU A 240 -6.52 -31.66 -13.74
N ASN A 241 -6.38 -32.88 -13.21
CA ASN A 241 -6.26 -34.09 -14.02
C ASN A 241 -7.43 -34.28 -15.01
N SER A 242 -8.63 -33.88 -14.60
CA SER A 242 -9.85 -33.96 -15.41
C SER A 242 -10.82 -32.86 -15.01
N MET A 243 -11.58 -32.34 -15.98
CA MET A 243 -12.62 -31.34 -15.74
C MET A 243 -13.86 -31.67 -16.59
N THR A 244 -15.03 -31.41 -16.03
CA THR A 244 -16.29 -31.38 -16.79
C THR A 244 -16.42 -30.07 -17.58
N GLU A 245 -17.21 -30.06 -18.64
CA GLU A 245 -17.45 -28.86 -19.45
C GLU A 245 -18.05 -27.70 -18.63
N ALA A 246 -18.89 -28.02 -17.64
CA ALA A 246 -19.43 -27.06 -16.69
C ALA A 246 -18.33 -26.43 -15.81
N GLN A 247 -17.32 -27.22 -15.39
CA GLN A 247 -16.18 -26.71 -14.64
C GLN A 247 -15.29 -25.81 -15.49
N VAL A 248 -14.99 -26.21 -16.73
CA VAL A 248 -14.25 -25.38 -17.70
C VAL A 248 -14.92 -24.01 -17.88
N THR A 249 -16.23 -24.00 -18.13
CA THR A 249 -17.03 -22.77 -18.28
C THR A 249 -17.04 -21.94 -17.00
N ARG A 250 -17.08 -22.57 -15.82
CA ARG A 250 -17.04 -21.87 -14.53
C ARG A 250 -15.68 -21.22 -14.27
N PHE A 251 -14.58 -21.94 -14.46
CA PHE A 251 -13.23 -21.41 -14.27
C PHE A 251 -12.93 -20.26 -15.23
N ALA A 252 -13.37 -20.37 -16.48
CA ALA A 252 -13.29 -19.27 -17.44
C ALA A 252 -14.04 -18.02 -16.94
N ARG A 253 -15.25 -18.16 -16.39
CA ARG A 253 -16.01 -17.04 -15.78
C ARG A 253 -15.29 -16.41 -14.58
N GLN A 254 -14.59 -17.25 -13.80
CA GLN A 254 -13.74 -16.86 -12.68
C GLN A 254 -12.39 -16.26 -13.13
N GLY A 255 -12.13 -16.13 -14.44
CA GLY A 255 -10.90 -15.51 -14.98
C GLY A 255 -9.67 -16.42 -14.95
N LEU A 256 -9.87 -17.74 -14.89
CA LEU A 256 -8.81 -18.74 -14.93
C LEU A 256 -8.81 -19.45 -16.30
N ILE A 257 -7.62 -19.75 -16.82
CA ILE A 257 -7.46 -20.63 -17.99
C ILE A 257 -7.46 -22.09 -17.48
N PRO A 258 -8.47 -22.90 -17.85
CA PRO A 258 -8.55 -24.29 -17.43
C PRO A 258 -7.62 -25.19 -18.26
N ILE A 259 -6.82 -26.01 -17.58
CA ILE A 259 -5.87 -26.95 -18.17
C ILE A 259 -6.15 -28.34 -17.60
N ALA A 260 -6.56 -29.26 -18.47
CA ALA A 260 -6.77 -30.67 -18.12
C ALA A 260 -5.45 -31.45 -18.27
N ALA A 261 -4.65 -31.50 -17.21
CA ALA A 261 -3.35 -32.17 -17.19
C ALA A 261 -2.98 -32.63 -15.77
N SER A 262 -2.05 -33.58 -15.67
CA SER A 262 -1.44 -33.88 -14.38
C SER A 262 -0.53 -32.73 -13.93
N GLY A 263 -0.44 -32.50 -12.61
CA GLY A 263 0.45 -31.48 -12.07
C GLY A 263 1.90 -31.68 -12.53
N LYS A 264 2.37 -32.93 -12.53
CA LYS A 264 3.70 -33.31 -13.01
C LYS A 264 3.95 -32.83 -14.44
N ASP A 265 3.10 -33.23 -15.38
CA ASP A 265 3.33 -32.96 -16.81
C ASP A 265 3.33 -31.46 -17.09
N PHE A 266 2.41 -30.72 -16.45
CA PHE A 266 2.34 -29.26 -16.60
C PHE A 266 3.60 -28.55 -16.08
N PHE A 267 4.07 -28.89 -14.87
CA PHE A 267 5.24 -28.20 -14.30
C PHE A 267 6.55 -28.59 -14.98
N GLU A 268 6.68 -29.82 -15.49
CA GLU A 268 7.83 -30.23 -16.30
C GLU A 268 7.89 -29.46 -17.63
N ALA A 269 6.75 -29.29 -18.32
CA ALA A 269 6.64 -28.46 -19.52
C ALA A 269 6.96 -26.98 -19.26
N LEU A 270 6.40 -26.41 -18.19
CA LEU A 270 6.68 -25.02 -17.77
C LEU A 270 8.16 -24.80 -17.47
N LEU A 271 8.82 -25.76 -16.80
CA LEU A 271 10.25 -25.65 -16.51
C LEU A 271 11.08 -25.65 -17.81
N LYS A 272 10.72 -26.47 -18.79
CA LYS A 272 11.41 -26.49 -20.09
C LYS A 272 11.30 -25.16 -20.82
N ASP A 273 10.09 -24.59 -20.92
CA ASP A 273 9.89 -23.28 -21.54
C ASP A 273 10.62 -22.15 -20.79
N LEU A 274 10.68 -22.23 -19.45
CA LEU A 274 11.44 -21.29 -18.62
C LEU A 274 12.95 -21.35 -18.89
N LEU A 275 13.51 -22.55 -19.04
CA LEU A 275 14.92 -22.75 -19.36
C LEU A 275 15.26 -22.22 -20.75
N ASP A 276 14.40 -22.46 -21.74
CA ASP A 276 14.55 -21.92 -23.09
C ASP A 276 14.51 -20.39 -23.10
N TRP A 277 13.57 -19.79 -22.36
CA TRP A 277 13.48 -18.34 -22.20
C TRP A 277 14.75 -17.75 -21.57
N LYS A 278 15.29 -18.40 -20.53
CA LYS A 278 16.56 -18.00 -19.89
C LYS A 278 17.75 -18.14 -20.85
N GLY A 279 17.77 -19.16 -21.70
CA GLY A 279 18.82 -19.34 -22.71
C GLY A 279 18.86 -18.20 -23.73
N ARG A 280 17.69 -17.65 -24.09
CA ARG A 280 17.56 -16.50 -25.02
C ARG A 280 17.81 -15.14 -24.36
N ASN A 281 17.80 -15.07 -23.03
CA ASN A 281 17.99 -13.86 -22.24
C ASN A 281 19.22 -14.02 -21.32
N PRO A 282 20.44 -13.72 -21.80
CA PRO A 282 21.68 -14.12 -21.14
C PRO A 282 21.87 -13.56 -19.73
N THR A 283 22.70 -14.27 -19.00
CA THR A 283 22.99 -14.14 -17.57
C THR A 283 23.63 -12.79 -17.25
N VAL A 284 22.89 -11.91 -16.57
CA VAL A 284 23.46 -10.72 -15.94
C VAL A 284 24.03 -11.08 -14.57
N SER A 285 24.85 -10.21 -13.98
CA SER A 285 25.33 -10.41 -12.60
C SER A 285 24.16 -10.67 -11.65
N LYS A 286 24.40 -11.45 -10.60
CA LYS A 286 23.35 -11.81 -9.63
C LYS A 286 22.76 -10.57 -8.97
N GLU A 287 23.60 -9.58 -8.75
CA GLU A 287 23.29 -8.27 -8.17
C GLU A 287 22.38 -7.48 -9.12
N PHE A 288 22.74 -7.36 -10.40
CA PHE A 288 21.89 -6.67 -11.37
C PHE A 288 20.58 -7.43 -11.61
N LYS A 289 20.58 -8.76 -11.55
CA LYS A 289 19.35 -9.55 -11.64
C LYS A 289 18.41 -9.22 -10.48
N ALA A 290 18.91 -9.19 -9.24
CA ALA A 290 18.12 -8.81 -8.07
C ALA A 290 17.59 -7.38 -8.19
N ALA A 291 18.44 -6.45 -8.63
CA ALA A 291 18.10 -5.06 -8.89
C ALA A 291 17.00 -4.90 -9.95
N ARG A 292 17.14 -5.58 -11.08
CA ARG A 292 16.16 -5.58 -12.18
C ARG A 292 14.82 -6.14 -11.74
N GLU A 293 14.82 -7.22 -10.97
CA GLU A 293 13.59 -7.79 -10.40
C GLU A 293 12.91 -6.80 -9.43
N GLU A 294 13.67 -6.13 -8.57
CA GLU A 294 13.15 -5.11 -7.64
C GLU A 294 12.54 -3.91 -8.38
N VAL A 295 13.28 -3.33 -9.33
CA VAL A 295 12.80 -2.22 -10.17
C VAL A 295 11.52 -2.62 -10.90
N ARG A 296 11.48 -3.80 -11.53
CA ARG A 296 10.26 -4.27 -12.22
C ARG A 296 9.08 -4.55 -11.30
N ALA A 297 9.35 -5.01 -10.07
CA ALA A 297 8.31 -5.27 -9.09
C ALA A 297 7.71 -3.97 -8.52
N LYS A 298 8.53 -2.93 -8.32
CA LYS A 298 8.14 -1.68 -7.64
C LYS A 298 7.87 -0.50 -8.56
N PHE A 299 8.31 -0.58 -9.82
CA PHE A 299 8.19 0.49 -10.79
C PHE A 299 7.49 0.00 -12.05
N LYS A 300 6.95 0.95 -12.81
CA LYS A 300 6.37 0.77 -14.14
C LYS A 300 7.28 1.47 -15.13
N GLN A 301 7.77 0.74 -16.14
CA GLN A 301 8.57 1.36 -17.19
C GLN A 301 7.65 2.24 -18.03
N LEU A 302 8.06 3.48 -18.28
CA LEU A 302 7.39 4.37 -19.22
C LEU A 302 8.06 4.23 -20.59
N THR A 303 7.26 3.98 -21.61
CA THR A 303 7.70 3.85 -23.01
C THR A 303 6.94 4.83 -23.90
N LEU A 304 7.48 5.12 -25.08
CA LEU A 304 6.80 5.97 -26.07
C LEU A 304 5.71 5.22 -26.85
N ASP A 305 5.72 3.88 -26.77
CA ASP A 305 4.66 3.06 -27.33
C ASP A 305 3.34 3.38 -26.63
N ILE A 306 2.29 3.60 -27.44
CA ILE A 306 0.97 3.91 -26.91
C ILE A 306 0.37 2.62 -26.35
N ILE A 307 0.62 2.37 -25.07
CA ILE A 307 -0.14 1.40 -24.30
C ILE A 307 -1.43 2.11 -23.87
N VAL A 308 -2.53 1.81 -24.55
CA VAL A 308 -3.83 2.39 -24.23
C VAL A 308 -4.21 1.90 -22.83
N PRO A 309 -4.41 2.79 -21.85
CA PRO A 309 -4.91 2.39 -20.54
C PRO A 309 -6.31 1.81 -20.71
N ARG A 310 -6.71 0.96 -19.78
CA ARG A 310 -8.06 0.37 -19.73
C ARG A 310 -9.16 1.40 -19.99
N LYS A 311 -9.03 2.57 -19.36
CA LYS A 311 -9.86 3.74 -19.60
C LYS A 311 -8.98 4.98 -19.76
N VAL A 312 -9.13 5.65 -20.89
CA VAL A 312 -8.55 6.98 -21.12
C VAL A 312 -9.50 8.00 -20.50
N LEU A 313 -8.99 8.81 -19.57
CA LEU A 313 -9.77 9.88 -18.97
C LEU A 313 -9.82 11.09 -19.89
N ASP A 314 -10.89 11.88 -19.81
CA ASP A 314 -10.89 13.19 -20.46
C ASP A 314 -10.01 14.15 -19.66
N PHE A 315 -8.77 14.31 -20.11
CA PHE A 315 -7.79 15.22 -19.51
C PHE A 315 -8.31 16.65 -19.35
N TYR A 316 -9.11 17.15 -20.30
CA TYR A 316 -9.60 18.53 -20.27
C TYR A 316 -10.80 18.73 -19.36
N ALA A 317 -11.50 17.65 -19.04
CA ALA A 317 -12.52 17.62 -17.99
C ALA A 317 -11.91 17.56 -16.57
N SER A 318 -10.71 18.10 -16.32
CA SER A 318 -10.11 18.14 -14.98
C SER A 318 -9.98 16.75 -14.30
N ALA A 319 -9.70 15.72 -15.08
CA ALA A 319 -9.40 14.38 -14.58
C ALA A 319 -7.90 14.23 -14.22
N GLU A 320 -7.56 13.16 -13.49
CA GLU A 320 -6.17 12.84 -13.18
C GLU A 320 -5.33 12.64 -14.45
N THR A 321 -4.04 12.98 -14.35
CA THR A 321 -3.14 12.87 -15.50
C THR A 321 -2.66 11.43 -15.66
N GLN A 322 -2.90 10.86 -16.84
CA GLN A 322 -2.39 9.56 -17.26
C GLN A 322 -1.24 9.72 -18.25
N TRP A 323 -0.38 8.71 -18.35
CA TRP A 323 0.74 8.69 -19.30
C TRP A 323 0.30 8.92 -20.75
N VAL A 324 -0.84 8.33 -21.14
CA VAL A 324 -1.42 8.49 -22.49
C VAL A 324 -1.71 9.95 -22.84
N HIS A 325 -2.10 10.79 -21.87
CA HIS A 325 -2.34 12.22 -22.10
C HIS A 325 -1.06 12.94 -22.53
N ILE A 326 0.08 12.54 -21.96
CA ILE A 326 1.39 13.10 -22.28
C ILE A 326 1.88 12.60 -23.64
N LEU A 327 1.66 11.32 -23.95
CA LEU A 327 1.98 10.76 -25.26
C LEU A 327 1.19 11.45 -26.39
N GLN A 328 -0.10 11.70 -26.17
CA GLN A 328 -1.01 12.39 -27.10
C GLN A 328 -0.83 13.92 -27.13
N ASP A 329 0.13 14.45 -26.36
CA ASP A 329 0.37 15.88 -26.19
C ASP A 329 -0.92 16.65 -25.88
N LEU A 330 -1.63 16.23 -24.83
CA LEU A 330 -2.80 16.93 -24.29
C LEU A 330 -2.41 17.97 -23.22
N ASP A 331 -1.37 17.69 -22.44
CA ASP A 331 -0.84 18.65 -21.47
C ASP A 331 -0.14 19.84 -22.14
N ALA A 332 -0.07 20.94 -21.40
CA ALA A 332 0.76 22.08 -21.77
C ALA A 332 2.15 21.90 -21.15
N PRO A 333 3.24 22.06 -21.93
CA PRO A 333 4.58 21.96 -21.39
C PRO A 333 4.85 23.15 -20.46
N LEU A 334 4.85 22.87 -19.16
CA LEU A 334 5.18 23.86 -18.13
C LEU A 334 6.70 24.04 -18.07
N SER A 335 7.11 25.27 -17.74
CA SER A 335 8.53 25.63 -17.55
C SER A 335 9.26 24.66 -16.62
N ALA A 336 8.62 24.28 -15.51
CA ALA A 336 9.13 23.29 -14.56
C ALA A 336 9.52 21.98 -15.24
N ALA A 337 8.63 21.38 -16.06
CA ALA A 337 8.88 20.08 -16.68
C ALA A 337 10.08 20.11 -17.64
N LEU A 338 10.17 21.17 -18.46
CA LEU A 338 11.24 21.36 -19.42
C LEU A 338 12.59 21.60 -18.71
N HIS A 339 12.59 22.47 -17.70
CA HIS A 339 13.79 22.74 -16.90
C HIS A 339 14.27 21.49 -16.15
N SER A 340 13.36 20.72 -15.54
CA SER A 340 13.66 19.44 -14.89
C SER A 340 14.38 18.48 -15.84
N ALA A 341 13.81 18.24 -17.02
CA ALA A 341 14.39 17.33 -17.99
C ALA A 341 15.71 17.86 -18.58
N GLN A 342 15.88 19.18 -18.72
CA GLN A 342 17.15 19.77 -19.15
C GLN A 342 18.23 19.56 -18.10
N TRP A 343 17.96 20.00 -16.87
CA TRP A 343 18.87 19.92 -15.72
C TRP A 343 19.38 18.50 -15.43
N LEU A 344 18.47 17.51 -15.47
CA LEU A 344 18.81 16.10 -15.21
C LEU A 344 19.72 15.51 -16.29
N THR A 345 19.70 16.05 -17.50
CA THR A 345 20.50 15.57 -18.64
C THR A 345 21.81 16.32 -18.85
N GLU A 346 22.04 17.42 -18.13
CA GLU A 346 23.30 18.15 -18.22
C GLU A 346 24.48 17.26 -17.82
N THR A 347 25.45 17.15 -18.72
CA THR A 347 26.63 16.31 -18.58
C THR A 347 27.49 16.80 -17.41
N THR A 348 27.85 15.88 -16.52
CA THR A 348 28.76 16.14 -15.40
C THR A 348 30.06 15.36 -15.61
N THR A 349 31.19 15.94 -15.19
CA THR A 349 32.51 15.28 -15.30
C THR A 349 32.75 14.24 -14.21
N LYS A 350 31.88 14.18 -13.20
CA LYS A 350 31.87 13.22 -12.10
C LYS A 350 30.46 12.62 -11.96
N PRO A 351 30.32 11.41 -11.41
CA PRO A 351 29.03 10.89 -10.98
C PRO A 351 28.37 11.85 -10.00
N VAL A 352 27.13 12.23 -10.28
CA VAL A 352 26.35 13.16 -9.45
C VAL A 352 24.97 12.57 -9.23
N VAL A 353 24.43 12.74 -8.03
CA VAL A 353 23.02 12.48 -7.77
C VAL A 353 22.24 13.75 -8.03
N LYS A 354 21.48 13.80 -9.13
CA LYS A 354 20.63 14.95 -9.47
C LYS A 354 19.16 14.64 -9.19
N LEU A 355 18.49 15.57 -8.53
CA LEU A 355 17.07 15.47 -8.21
C LEU A 355 16.33 16.74 -8.63
N SER A 356 15.23 16.60 -9.36
CA SER A 356 14.28 17.70 -9.57
C SER A 356 13.06 17.52 -8.68
N LEU A 357 12.81 18.50 -7.80
CA LEU A 357 11.69 18.53 -6.88
C LEU A 357 10.63 19.52 -7.38
N ILE A 358 9.50 18.99 -7.88
CA ILE A 358 8.35 19.77 -8.36
C ILE A 358 7.28 19.80 -7.27
N TYR A 359 6.92 20.98 -6.76
CA TYR A 359 5.94 21.09 -5.68
C TYR A 359 4.89 22.16 -5.96
N GLY A 360 3.75 22.07 -5.27
CA GLY A 360 2.60 22.95 -5.45
C GLY A 360 1.36 22.39 -4.75
N GLY A 361 0.30 23.18 -4.63
CA GLY A 361 -0.99 22.77 -4.05
C GLY A 361 -1.72 21.68 -4.86
N SER A 362 -2.89 21.28 -4.37
CA SER A 362 -3.77 20.32 -5.06
C SER A 362 -4.10 20.82 -6.47
N VAL A 363 -4.07 19.92 -7.46
CA VAL A 363 -4.41 20.23 -8.87
C VAL A 363 -3.53 21.32 -9.52
N SER A 364 -2.32 21.56 -9.02
CA SER A 364 -1.35 22.49 -9.64
C SER A 364 -0.65 21.97 -10.90
N GLY A 365 -0.90 20.71 -11.28
CA GLY A 365 -0.29 20.07 -12.46
C GLY A 365 1.03 19.33 -12.18
N LYS A 366 1.37 19.05 -10.91
CA LYS A 366 2.59 18.32 -10.51
C LYS A 366 2.79 17.00 -11.29
N SER A 367 1.79 16.13 -11.28
CA SER A 367 1.83 14.84 -11.97
C SER A 367 2.03 15.01 -13.49
N ALA A 368 1.36 15.99 -14.10
CA ALA A 368 1.54 16.31 -15.51
C ALA A 368 2.95 16.81 -15.81
N ALA A 369 3.51 17.67 -14.97
CA ALA A 369 4.87 18.16 -15.13
C ALA A 369 5.92 17.05 -14.98
N ALA A 370 5.75 16.14 -14.01
CA ALA A 370 6.65 15.02 -13.80
C ALA A 370 6.60 14.00 -14.95
N LEU A 371 5.41 13.67 -15.45
CA LEU A 371 5.26 12.80 -16.61
C LEU A 371 5.76 13.49 -17.89
N ARG A 372 5.53 14.80 -18.09
CA ARG A 372 6.13 15.53 -19.21
C ARG A 372 7.65 15.49 -19.15
N ALA A 373 8.25 15.72 -17.98
CA ALA A 373 9.70 15.57 -17.79
C ALA A 373 10.17 14.14 -18.12
N ALA A 374 9.39 13.11 -17.78
CA ALA A 374 9.68 11.74 -18.16
C ALA A 374 9.69 11.53 -19.69
N LYS A 375 8.72 12.08 -20.43
CA LYS A 375 8.68 12.01 -21.91
C LYS A 375 9.93 12.65 -22.52
N GLU A 376 10.32 13.83 -22.03
CA GLU A 376 11.54 14.51 -22.49
C GLU A 376 12.82 13.72 -22.18
N LEU A 377 12.88 13.05 -21.01
CA LEU A 377 14.02 12.20 -20.64
C LEU A 377 14.14 10.97 -21.56
N ILE A 378 13.02 10.32 -21.90
CA ILE A 378 13.01 9.19 -22.85
C ILE A 378 13.52 9.67 -24.22
N GLY A 379 13.07 10.84 -24.68
CA GLY A 379 13.55 11.45 -25.92
C GLY A 379 15.07 11.72 -25.95
N LYS A 380 15.70 11.87 -24.77
CA LYS A 380 17.15 12.01 -24.59
C LYS A 380 17.88 10.69 -24.32
N GLY A 381 17.20 9.57 -24.54
CA GLY A 381 17.75 8.22 -24.42
C GLY A 381 17.88 7.70 -23.00
N TYR A 382 17.10 8.21 -22.05
CA TYR A 382 16.99 7.61 -20.72
C TYR A 382 15.90 6.53 -20.69
N GLU A 383 16.17 5.43 -19.99
CA GLU A 383 15.14 4.53 -19.52
C GLU A 383 14.43 5.17 -18.32
N VAL A 384 13.10 5.22 -18.32
CA VAL A 384 12.35 5.92 -17.26
C VAL A 384 11.42 4.96 -16.52
N TRP A 385 11.54 4.96 -15.19
CA TRP A 385 10.76 4.12 -14.29
C TRP A 385 9.89 4.97 -13.36
N PHE A 386 8.58 4.77 -13.44
CA PHE A 386 7.59 5.41 -12.58
C PHE A 386 7.31 4.56 -11.35
N PHE A 387 7.50 5.11 -10.16
CA PHE A 387 7.31 4.38 -8.91
C PHE A 387 5.84 4.04 -8.66
N ARG A 388 5.56 2.77 -8.35
CA ARG A 388 4.18 2.28 -8.13
C ARG A 388 3.64 2.59 -6.75
N GLY A 389 4.39 3.13 -5.79
CA GLY A 389 3.84 3.57 -4.49
C GLY A 389 3.05 2.53 -3.68
N GLU A 390 3.26 1.22 -3.91
CA GLU A 390 2.56 0.15 -3.19
C GLU A 390 3.21 -0.15 -1.82
N GLU A 391 4.54 -0.09 -1.77
CA GLU A 391 5.38 -0.27 -0.59
C GLU A 391 6.81 0.24 -0.89
N ARG A 392 7.64 0.35 0.15
CA ARG A 392 9.07 0.69 0.00
C ARG A 392 9.81 -0.30 -0.91
N PHE A 393 10.81 0.22 -1.61
CA PHE A 393 11.75 -0.53 -2.43
C PHE A 393 13.08 -0.72 -1.70
N ASN A 394 13.92 -1.64 -2.17
CA ASN A 394 15.29 -1.77 -1.71
C ASN A 394 16.18 -0.69 -2.33
N ASP A 395 16.71 0.21 -1.49
CA ASP A 395 17.53 1.35 -1.91
C ASP A 395 18.80 0.92 -2.66
N ALA A 396 19.44 -0.18 -2.26
CA ALA A 396 20.65 -0.70 -2.89
C ALA A 396 20.40 -1.24 -4.30
N ASP A 397 19.25 -1.88 -4.51
CA ASP A 397 18.85 -2.42 -5.80
C ASP A 397 18.57 -1.29 -6.82
N ILE A 398 18.00 -0.16 -6.38
CA ILE A 398 17.80 1.01 -7.24
C ILE A 398 19.14 1.61 -7.70
N VAL A 399 20.10 1.74 -6.77
CA VAL A 399 21.43 2.27 -7.06
C VAL A 399 22.22 1.32 -7.97
N GLU A 400 22.15 -0.01 -7.74
CA GLU A 400 22.80 -0.99 -8.60
C GLU A 400 22.19 -1.05 -10.02
N TYR A 401 20.86 -0.85 -10.14
CA TYR A 401 20.22 -0.72 -11.45
C TYR A 401 20.71 0.53 -12.18
N ALA A 402 20.78 1.67 -11.49
CA ALA A 402 21.20 2.94 -12.06
C ALA A 402 22.65 2.97 -12.54
N LYS A 403 23.52 2.15 -11.93
CA LYS A 403 24.90 1.95 -12.36
C LYS A 403 25.00 1.28 -13.73
N SER A 404 24.08 0.38 -14.06
CA SER A 404 24.18 -0.48 -15.24
C SER A 404 23.34 0.02 -16.42
N ALA A 405 22.48 1.02 -16.21
CA ALA A 405 21.58 1.57 -17.22
C ALA A 405 21.51 3.10 -17.14
N LYS A 406 21.38 3.76 -18.29
CA LYS A 406 21.09 5.20 -18.34
C LYS A 406 19.63 5.42 -17.96
N VAL A 407 19.37 5.59 -16.67
CA VAL A 407 18.03 5.53 -16.09
C VAL A 407 17.63 6.80 -15.34
N ALA A 408 16.33 7.09 -15.29
CA ALA A 408 15.74 8.07 -14.38
C ALA A 408 14.51 7.49 -13.67
N PHE A 409 14.34 7.84 -12.39
CA PHE A 409 13.22 7.41 -11.58
C PHE A 409 12.26 8.55 -11.29
N ILE A 410 10.96 8.30 -11.45
CA ILE A 410 9.88 9.27 -11.22
C ILE A 410 9.10 8.86 -9.96
N PHE A 411 9.00 9.78 -9.00
CA PHE A 411 8.22 9.63 -7.78
C PHE A 411 7.13 10.69 -7.72
N ASP A 412 5.89 10.31 -8.04
CA ASP A 412 4.74 11.20 -7.88
C ASP A 412 4.19 11.09 -6.46
N ASP A 413 4.10 12.23 -5.76
CA ASP A 413 3.90 12.39 -4.32
C ASP A 413 4.87 11.56 -3.46
N CYS A 414 6.14 11.96 -3.49
CA CYS A 414 7.23 11.23 -2.85
C CYS A 414 7.26 11.33 -1.31
N ALA A 415 6.41 12.14 -0.70
CA ALA A 415 6.60 12.54 0.69
C ALA A 415 6.40 11.40 1.71
N ASP A 416 5.66 10.34 1.36
CA ASP A 416 5.62 9.12 2.19
C ASP A 416 6.85 8.22 2.01
N PHE A 417 7.65 8.44 0.98
CA PHE A 417 8.83 7.62 0.65
C PHE A 417 10.13 8.44 0.63
N SER A 418 10.12 9.71 1.08
CA SER A 418 11.27 10.61 1.05
C SER A 418 12.47 10.05 1.85
N SER A 419 12.22 9.38 2.97
CA SER A 419 13.25 8.64 3.72
C SER A 419 13.98 7.54 2.92
N SER A 420 13.30 6.87 1.97
CA SER A 420 13.94 5.92 1.05
C SER A 420 14.74 6.66 -0.03
N LEU A 421 14.26 7.81 -0.51
CA LEU A 421 15.05 8.68 -1.37
C LEU A 421 16.35 9.12 -0.68
N LYS A 422 16.29 9.55 0.58
CA LYS A 422 17.47 9.89 1.39
C LYS A 422 18.50 8.77 1.40
N SER A 423 18.04 7.55 1.68
CA SER A 423 18.89 6.36 1.76
C SER A 423 19.53 6.02 0.41
N SER A 424 18.74 6.05 -0.66
CA SER A 424 19.20 5.84 -2.05
C SER A 424 20.21 6.92 -2.49
N ILE A 425 19.96 8.19 -2.16
CA ILE A 425 20.84 9.32 -2.47
C ILE A 425 22.19 9.14 -1.77
N ASN A 426 22.18 8.86 -0.46
CA ASN A 426 23.40 8.67 0.32
C ASN A 426 24.22 7.50 -0.23
N LEU A 427 23.56 6.37 -0.51
CA LEU A 427 24.22 5.18 -1.05
C LEU A 427 24.82 5.42 -2.45
N ALA A 428 24.14 6.17 -3.32
CA ALA A 428 24.67 6.55 -4.62
C ALA A 428 25.88 7.47 -4.50
N ILE A 429 25.87 8.43 -3.57
CA ILE A 429 27.01 9.33 -3.31
C ILE A 429 28.22 8.55 -2.78
N GLU A 430 28.01 7.70 -1.77
CA GLU A 430 29.05 6.87 -1.17
C GLU A 430 29.74 5.96 -2.20
N ASN A 431 28.95 5.35 -3.09
CA ASN A 431 29.44 4.47 -4.14
C ASN A 431 29.89 5.20 -5.41
N LYS A 432 29.77 6.54 -5.46
CA LYS A 432 30.07 7.38 -6.64
C LYS A 432 29.34 6.90 -7.90
N HIS A 433 28.03 6.73 -7.77
CA HIS A 433 27.15 6.32 -8.86
C HIS A 433 26.21 7.47 -9.26
N ASP A 434 25.91 7.54 -10.55
CA ASP A 434 24.90 8.48 -11.05
C ASP A 434 23.50 8.02 -10.65
N LEU A 435 22.70 8.98 -10.21
CA LEU A 435 21.28 8.76 -9.96
C LEU A 435 20.50 10.00 -10.44
N ARG A 436 19.40 9.77 -11.15
CA ARG A 436 18.54 10.83 -11.71
C ARG A 436 17.12 10.63 -11.20
N ILE A 437 16.59 11.64 -10.53
CA ILE A 437 15.27 11.56 -9.89
C ILE A 437 14.41 12.76 -10.30
N VAL A 438 13.16 12.51 -10.68
CA VAL A 438 12.08 13.50 -10.67
C VAL A 438 11.16 13.15 -9.51
N ALA A 439 10.93 14.08 -8.60
CA ALA A 439 10.08 13.88 -7.44
C ALA A 439 9.03 14.99 -7.38
N THR A 440 7.80 14.65 -7.00
CA THR A 440 6.76 15.63 -6.69
C THR A 440 6.33 15.56 -5.23
N CYS A 441 5.84 16.67 -4.67
CA CYS A 441 5.18 16.68 -3.36
C CYS A 441 4.25 17.87 -3.20
N ASP A 442 3.34 17.81 -2.23
CA ASP A 442 2.51 18.97 -1.88
C ASP A 442 3.30 20.07 -1.16
N SER A 443 2.88 21.32 -1.35
CA SER A 443 3.50 22.51 -0.73
C SER A 443 3.63 22.39 0.80
N HIS A 444 2.66 21.81 1.49
CA HIS A 444 2.69 21.66 2.94
C HIS A 444 3.67 20.57 3.44
N ARG A 445 4.09 19.65 2.56
CA ARG A 445 5.04 18.56 2.87
C ARG A 445 6.45 18.83 2.38
N VAL A 446 6.65 19.88 1.55
CA VAL A 446 7.92 20.16 0.86
C VAL A 446 9.10 20.29 1.80
N ARG A 447 8.91 20.88 2.98
CA ARG A 447 9.98 21.10 3.96
C ARG A 447 10.56 19.80 4.50
N ALA A 448 9.70 18.84 4.83
CA ALA A 448 10.13 17.51 5.26
C ALA A 448 10.87 16.77 4.13
N VAL A 449 10.36 16.86 2.90
CA VAL A 449 11.02 16.25 1.73
C VAL A 449 12.37 16.88 1.46
N ARG A 450 12.50 18.21 1.52
CA ARG A 450 13.77 18.94 1.35
C ARG A 450 14.85 18.47 2.31
N ALA A 451 14.49 18.20 3.56
CA ALA A 451 15.42 17.68 4.57
C ALA A 451 15.95 16.29 4.17
N ASP A 452 15.09 15.43 3.64
CA ASP A 452 15.45 14.07 3.23
C ASP A 452 16.31 14.05 1.96
N VAL A 453 16.14 15.00 1.04
CA VAL A 453 16.87 15.03 -0.23
C VAL A 453 18.06 16.01 -0.24
N ILE A 454 18.55 16.44 0.92
CA ILE A 454 19.63 17.43 1.02
C ILE A 454 20.96 16.99 0.41
N GLY A 455 21.23 15.68 0.36
CA GLY A 455 22.46 15.15 -0.23
C GLY A 455 22.54 15.30 -1.76
N ALA A 456 21.40 15.49 -2.43
CA ALA A 456 21.33 15.55 -3.88
C ALA A 456 21.58 16.98 -4.42
N ASP A 457 22.15 17.05 -5.63
CA ASP A 457 22.17 18.28 -6.42
C ASP A 457 20.75 18.57 -6.95
N ARG A 458 20.08 19.53 -6.31
CA ARG A 458 18.63 19.69 -6.39
C ARG A 458 18.20 20.90 -7.20
N LEU A 459 17.32 20.69 -8.19
CA LEU A 459 16.52 21.74 -8.82
C LEU A 459 15.12 21.77 -8.20
N GLU A 460 14.72 22.90 -7.63
CA GLU A 460 13.38 23.10 -7.08
C GLU A 460 12.50 23.88 -8.06
N CYS A 461 11.27 23.41 -8.26
CA CYS A 461 10.29 24.03 -9.14
C CYS A 461 8.94 24.16 -8.43
N SER A 462 8.55 25.39 -8.07
CA SER A 462 7.21 25.66 -7.55
C SER A 462 6.22 25.86 -8.70
N LEU A 463 5.07 25.18 -8.63
CA LEU A 463 3.92 25.41 -9.50
C LEU A 463 2.88 26.37 -8.87
N GLU A 464 3.20 26.92 -7.70
CA GLU A 464 2.32 27.83 -6.96
C GLU A 464 3.10 29.06 -6.46
N PRO A 465 2.66 30.30 -6.78
CA PRO A 465 1.56 30.63 -7.68
C PRO A 465 1.89 30.35 -9.16
N LEU A 466 0.87 30.01 -9.96
CA LEU A 466 1.04 29.81 -11.41
C LEU A 466 1.52 31.10 -12.09
N VAL A 467 2.61 31.01 -12.85
CA VAL A 467 3.20 32.14 -13.58
C VAL A 467 2.49 32.38 -14.90
N ARG A 468 2.53 33.62 -15.39
CA ARG A 468 1.81 34.04 -16.61
C ARG A 468 2.22 33.27 -17.86
N ILE A 469 3.50 32.90 -17.99
CA ILE A 469 4.01 32.13 -19.12
C ILE A 469 3.39 30.73 -19.17
N ASP A 470 3.33 30.05 -18.02
CA ASP A 470 2.75 28.72 -17.89
C ASP A 470 1.23 28.75 -18.08
N PHE A 471 0.55 29.78 -17.54
CA PHE A 471 -0.86 30.01 -17.84
C PHE A 471 -1.11 30.23 -19.34
N ALA A 472 -0.28 31.02 -20.02
CA ALA A 472 -0.40 31.24 -21.45
C ALA A 472 -0.22 29.94 -22.25
N ASN A 473 0.70 29.06 -21.82
CA ASN A 473 0.88 27.73 -22.42
C ASN A 473 -0.37 26.87 -22.22
N ILE A 474 -0.94 26.83 -21.02
CA ILE A 474 -2.19 26.10 -20.72
C ILE A 474 -3.34 26.63 -21.58
N PHE A 475 -3.52 27.95 -21.61
CA PHE A 475 -4.56 28.61 -22.39
C PHE A 475 -4.43 28.30 -23.88
N SER A 476 -3.23 28.49 -24.45
CA SER A 476 -2.97 28.26 -25.88
C SER A 476 -3.15 26.80 -26.24
N LYS A 477 -2.73 25.88 -25.38
CA LYS A 477 -2.92 24.44 -25.58
C LYS A 477 -4.39 24.07 -25.62
N ARG A 478 -5.19 24.50 -24.63
CA ARG A 478 -6.64 24.27 -24.61
C ARG A 478 -7.34 24.93 -25.80
N SER A 479 -6.94 26.14 -26.17
CA SER A 479 -7.44 26.85 -27.36
C SER A 479 -7.22 26.02 -28.63
N SER A 480 -6.00 25.50 -28.83
CA SER A 480 -5.66 24.67 -30.01
C SER A 480 -6.46 23.37 -30.10
N LYS A 481 -6.97 22.87 -28.96
CA LYS A 481 -7.81 21.67 -28.89
C LYS A 481 -9.31 21.98 -28.87
N GLY A 482 -9.70 23.26 -28.96
CA GLY A 482 -11.10 23.68 -28.89
C GLY A 482 -11.75 23.52 -27.50
N ARG A 483 -10.94 23.42 -26.43
CA ARG A 483 -11.36 23.09 -25.05
C ARG A 483 -11.35 24.30 -24.11
N LEU A 484 -11.74 25.47 -24.62
CA LEU A 484 -11.93 26.71 -23.83
C LEU A 484 -13.40 26.99 -23.47
N GLY A 485 -14.35 26.27 -24.08
CA GLY A 485 -15.79 26.37 -23.83
C GLY A 485 -16.31 27.81 -23.79
N THR A 486 -16.83 28.23 -22.62
CA THR A 486 -17.45 29.55 -22.39
C THR A 486 -16.49 30.72 -22.59
N ARG A 487 -15.18 30.48 -22.59
CA ARG A 487 -14.11 31.48 -22.74
C ARG A 487 -13.39 31.42 -24.08
N SER A 488 -13.96 30.74 -25.08
CA SER A 488 -13.39 30.59 -26.41
C SER A 488 -13.09 31.92 -27.13
N THR A 489 -13.78 33.00 -26.77
CA THR A 489 -13.60 34.34 -27.34
C THR A 489 -12.55 35.20 -26.64
N LEU A 490 -12.03 34.77 -25.47
CA LEU A 490 -11.06 35.55 -24.72
C LEU A 490 -9.68 35.51 -25.36
N THR A 491 -8.95 36.62 -25.25
CA THR A 491 -7.50 36.64 -25.49
C THR A 491 -6.74 36.15 -24.25
N VAL A 492 -5.49 35.70 -24.40
CA VAL A 492 -4.63 35.25 -23.28
C VAL A 492 -4.55 36.31 -22.17
N SER A 493 -4.43 37.59 -22.53
CA SER A 493 -4.35 38.70 -21.56
C SER A 493 -5.66 38.91 -20.81
N GLN A 494 -6.82 38.77 -21.46
CA GLN A 494 -8.12 38.84 -20.81
C GLN A 494 -8.35 37.63 -19.89
N ALA A 495 -8.03 36.43 -20.37
CA ALA A 495 -8.13 35.19 -19.58
C ALA A 495 -7.22 35.21 -18.35
N TRP A 496 -6.01 35.77 -18.47
CA TRP A 496 -5.12 35.95 -17.31
C TRP A 496 -5.69 36.92 -16.28
N LYS A 497 -6.35 38.00 -16.73
CA LYS A 497 -7.02 38.94 -15.85
C LYS A 497 -8.16 38.25 -15.11
N ASP A 498 -9.05 37.57 -15.84
CA ASP A 498 -10.16 36.74 -15.32
C ASP A 498 -9.66 35.71 -14.28
N PHE A 499 -8.63 34.93 -14.62
CA PHE A 499 -8.00 33.98 -13.70
C PHE A 499 -7.53 34.63 -12.38
N LYS A 500 -6.94 35.83 -12.43
CA LYS A 500 -6.44 36.52 -11.25
C LYS A 500 -7.53 37.22 -10.44
N SER A 501 -8.49 37.87 -11.09
CA SER A 501 -9.53 38.66 -10.40
C SER A 501 -10.70 37.80 -9.95
N ASP A 502 -11.22 36.97 -10.85
CA ASP A 502 -12.52 36.32 -10.66
C ASP A 502 -12.35 34.95 -9.97
N TYR A 503 -11.18 34.34 -10.12
CA TYR A 503 -10.82 33.03 -9.57
C TYR A 503 -9.68 33.08 -8.54
N SER A 504 -9.23 34.28 -8.16
CA SER A 504 -8.15 34.47 -7.17
C SER A 504 -6.86 33.69 -7.47
N GLY A 505 -6.60 33.36 -8.73
CA GLY A 505 -5.46 32.56 -9.16
C GLY A 505 -5.57 31.06 -8.85
N GLN A 506 -6.76 30.54 -8.56
CA GLN A 506 -6.97 29.10 -8.34
C GLN A 506 -7.26 28.39 -9.67
N LEU A 507 -6.33 27.49 -10.06
CA LEU A 507 -6.33 26.88 -11.39
C LEU A 507 -7.51 25.93 -11.58
N LEU A 508 -7.88 25.13 -10.57
CA LEU A 508 -8.95 24.13 -10.70
C LEU A 508 -10.29 24.80 -11.00
N GLU A 509 -10.67 25.81 -10.22
CA GLU A 509 -11.93 26.55 -10.31
C GLU A 509 -12.03 27.27 -11.67
N TRP A 510 -10.92 27.83 -12.14
CA TRP A 510 -10.84 28.41 -13.47
C TRP A 510 -11.01 27.35 -14.57
N LEU A 511 -10.35 26.19 -14.46
CA LEU A 511 -10.48 25.10 -15.43
C LEU A 511 -11.90 24.49 -15.44
N GLU A 512 -12.51 24.27 -14.28
CA GLU A 512 -13.87 23.71 -14.16
C GLU A 512 -14.94 24.62 -14.76
N SER A 513 -14.73 25.94 -14.68
CA SER A 513 -15.65 26.91 -15.27
C SER A 513 -15.56 27.02 -16.79
N LEU A 514 -14.52 26.46 -17.43
CA LEU A 514 -14.41 26.43 -18.90
C LEU A 514 -15.42 25.46 -19.54
N GLU A 515 -15.66 24.31 -18.92
CA GLU A 515 -16.37 23.18 -19.53
C GLU A 515 -17.65 22.76 -18.81
N ASN A 516 -18.24 23.67 -18.02
CA ASN A 516 -19.43 23.40 -17.23
C ASN A 516 -19.29 22.14 -16.34
N ALA A 517 -18.11 21.92 -15.73
CA ALA A 517 -17.88 20.75 -14.86
C ALA A 517 -18.88 20.63 -13.69
N HIS A 518 -19.59 21.71 -13.37
CA HIS A 518 -20.77 21.75 -12.51
C HIS A 518 -21.79 20.65 -12.82
N SER A 519 -22.00 20.29 -14.09
CA SER A 519 -22.96 19.24 -14.49
C SER A 519 -22.65 17.89 -13.84
N TYR A 520 -21.38 17.52 -13.68
CA TYR A 520 -20.98 16.27 -13.02
C TYR A 520 -21.15 16.33 -11.50
N ARG A 521 -20.83 17.47 -10.90
CA ARG A 521 -21.07 17.70 -9.46
C ARG A 521 -22.56 17.61 -9.16
N ASN A 522 -23.40 18.21 -10.01
CA ASN A 522 -24.85 18.13 -9.91
C ASN A 522 -25.35 16.69 -10.10
N ALA A 523 -24.84 15.97 -11.11
CA ALA A 523 -25.21 14.57 -11.32
C ALA A 523 -24.87 13.68 -10.11
N ILE A 524 -23.72 13.90 -9.46
CA ILE A 524 -23.40 13.20 -8.21
C ILE A 524 -24.34 13.60 -7.08
N VAL A 525 -24.65 14.88 -6.92
CA VAL A 525 -25.59 15.33 -5.89
C VAL A 525 -26.97 14.71 -6.09
N GLU A 526 -27.47 14.66 -7.33
CA GLU A 526 -28.71 13.99 -7.70
C GLU A 526 -28.66 12.47 -7.47
N LEU A 527 -27.53 11.84 -7.78
CA LEU A 527 -27.27 10.41 -7.56
C LEU A 527 -27.31 10.07 -6.07
N LEU A 528 -26.65 10.88 -5.23
CA LEU A 528 -26.65 10.73 -3.78
C LEU A 528 -28.03 11.00 -3.18
N ALA A 529 -28.84 11.88 -3.79
CA ALA A 529 -30.20 12.18 -3.35
C ALA A 529 -31.22 11.08 -3.73
N ASN A 530 -30.98 10.30 -4.79
CA ASN A 530 -31.93 9.33 -5.34
C ASN A 530 -31.35 7.89 -5.44
N PRO A 531 -30.98 7.26 -4.31
CA PRO A 531 -30.22 6.00 -4.29
C PRO A 531 -30.95 4.79 -4.89
N ASN A 532 -32.30 4.78 -4.85
CA ASN A 532 -33.11 3.61 -5.19
C ASN A 532 -33.08 3.21 -6.68
N SER A 533 -32.51 4.05 -7.54
CA SER A 533 -32.38 3.80 -8.98
C SER A 533 -31.11 3.03 -9.37
N LEU A 534 -30.21 2.80 -8.41
CA LEU A 534 -28.88 2.26 -8.65
C LEU A 534 -28.71 0.81 -8.15
N PRO A 535 -27.72 0.07 -8.68
CA PRO A 535 -27.31 -1.19 -8.08
C PRO A 535 -27.00 -1.04 -6.59
N HIS A 536 -27.50 -1.99 -5.80
CA HIS A 536 -27.27 -2.00 -4.36
C HIS A 536 -25.78 -2.02 -4.02
N GLY A 537 -25.34 -1.07 -3.19
CA GLY A 537 -23.96 -0.93 -2.74
C GLY A 537 -23.10 0.03 -3.56
N LEU A 538 -23.60 0.53 -4.70
CA LEU A 538 -22.83 1.41 -5.58
C LEU A 538 -22.54 2.79 -4.96
N ILE A 539 -23.46 3.34 -4.18
CA ILE A 539 -23.23 4.61 -3.48
C ILE A 539 -22.18 4.43 -2.41
N GLU A 540 -22.28 3.38 -1.60
CA GLU A 540 -21.28 3.04 -0.59
C GLU A 540 -19.90 2.84 -1.22
N LEU A 541 -19.83 2.20 -2.39
CA LEU A 541 -18.61 2.06 -3.17
C LEU A 541 -18.01 3.41 -3.59
N ILE A 542 -18.82 4.30 -4.17
CA ILE A 542 -18.38 5.64 -4.60
C ILE A 542 -17.89 6.46 -3.40
N VAL A 543 -18.62 6.40 -2.27
CA VAL A 543 -18.27 7.10 -1.04
C VAL A 543 -17.01 6.51 -0.40
N ALA A 544 -16.84 5.18 -0.42
CA ALA A 544 -15.62 4.52 0.03
C ALA A 544 -14.41 4.89 -0.84
N ALA A 545 -14.60 4.96 -2.15
CA ALA A 545 -13.56 5.44 -3.07
C ALA A 545 -13.20 6.89 -2.78
N ALA A 546 -14.19 7.75 -2.53
CA ALA A 546 -13.96 9.14 -2.13
C ALA A 546 -13.19 9.26 -0.80
N ALA A 547 -13.52 8.45 0.20
CA ALA A 547 -12.90 8.45 1.52
C ALA A 547 -11.39 8.20 1.46
N VAL A 548 -10.95 7.36 0.52
CA VAL A 548 -9.56 6.94 0.32
C VAL A 548 -8.84 7.84 -0.68
N HIS A 549 -9.47 8.11 -1.84
CA HIS A 549 -8.84 8.80 -2.96
C HIS A 549 -8.60 10.29 -2.74
N ARG A 550 -9.33 10.93 -1.83
CA ARG A 550 -9.00 12.30 -1.40
C ARG A 550 -7.57 12.45 -0.85
N PHE A 551 -6.99 11.36 -0.35
CA PHE A 551 -5.60 11.30 0.12
C PHE A 551 -4.61 10.80 -0.95
N GLY A 552 -5.05 10.63 -2.20
CA GLY A 552 -4.21 10.16 -3.33
C GLY A 552 -4.08 8.65 -3.46
N TYR A 553 -4.77 7.86 -2.62
CA TYR A 553 -4.72 6.39 -2.64
C TYR A 553 -5.91 5.78 -3.41
N SER A 554 -5.72 4.63 -4.04
CA SER A 554 -6.81 3.88 -4.67
C SER A 554 -7.51 3.01 -3.63
N LEU A 555 -8.84 2.89 -3.70
CA LEU A 555 -9.58 1.92 -2.89
C LEU A 555 -9.24 0.51 -3.38
N PRO A 556 -8.61 -0.37 -2.55
CA PRO A 556 -8.14 -1.67 -3.01
C PRO A 556 -9.26 -2.52 -3.62
N PHE A 557 -8.95 -3.24 -4.69
CA PHE A 557 -9.93 -4.03 -5.43
C PHE A 557 -10.75 -4.99 -4.57
N ASP A 558 -10.10 -5.71 -3.65
CA ASP A 558 -10.77 -6.68 -2.78
C ASP A 558 -11.82 -6.06 -1.86
N LEU A 559 -11.59 -4.81 -1.45
CA LEU A 559 -12.52 -4.00 -0.67
C LEU A 559 -13.58 -3.35 -1.56
N ALA A 560 -13.20 -2.80 -2.72
CA ALA A 560 -14.12 -2.22 -3.69
C ALA A 560 -15.16 -3.25 -4.18
N ASP A 561 -14.69 -4.45 -4.54
CA ASP A 561 -15.55 -5.57 -4.96
C ASP A 561 -16.52 -5.98 -3.82
N SER A 562 -16.14 -5.82 -2.54
CA SER A 562 -16.98 -6.18 -1.39
C SER A 562 -18.23 -5.32 -1.19
N PHE A 563 -18.24 -4.11 -1.75
CA PHE A 563 -19.41 -3.22 -1.68
C PHE A 563 -20.50 -3.62 -2.68
N LEU A 564 -20.15 -4.34 -3.74
CA LEU A 564 -21.11 -4.74 -4.77
C LEU A 564 -21.79 -6.06 -4.41
N SER A 565 -23.11 -6.07 -4.47
CA SER A 565 -23.90 -7.30 -4.28
C SER A 565 -23.94 -8.17 -5.53
N LYS A 566 -23.90 -7.55 -6.71
CA LYS A 566 -23.89 -8.19 -8.05
C LYS A 566 -23.17 -7.30 -9.05
N GLY A 567 -22.53 -7.93 -10.04
CA GLY A 567 -21.77 -7.23 -11.09
C GLY A 567 -20.31 -7.03 -10.73
N LYS A 568 -19.50 -6.62 -11.71
CA LYS A 568 -18.07 -6.38 -11.55
C LYS A 568 -17.77 -4.89 -11.61
N LEU A 569 -16.72 -4.45 -10.93
CA LEU A 569 -16.24 -3.06 -11.02
C LEU A 569 -15.97 -2.66 -12.47
N GLU A 570 -15.37 -3.58 -13.22
CA GLU A 570 -15.06 -3.45 -14.63
C GLU A 570 -16.31 -3.12 -15.47
N ASP A 571 -17.41 -3.83 -15.22
CA ASP A 571 -18.67 -3.64 -15.95
C ASP A 571 -19.29 -2.26 -15.67
N ILE A 572 -18.99 -1.65 -14.52
CA ILE A 572 -19.54 -0.35 -14.11
C ILE A 572 -18.68 0.81 -14.61
N PHE A 573 -17.36 0.71 -14.41
CA PHE A 573 -16.45 1.84 -14.61
C PHE A 573 -15.76 1.86 -15.97
N ASP A 574 -15.73 0.76 -16.72
CA ASP A 574 -15.18 0.79 -18.10
C ASP A 574 -16.20 1.29 -19.12
N GLN A 575 -17.49 1.17 -18.82
CA GLN A 575 -18.54 1.64 -19.71
C GLN A 575 -18.57 3.17 -19.77
N ASP A 576 -18.98 3.71 -20.92
CA ASP A 576 -19.15 5.15 -21.13
C ASP A 576 -20.55 5.61 -20.66
N THR A 577 -20.86 5.31 -19.39
CA THR A 577 -22.09 5.73 -18.71
C THR A 577 -21.81 6.95 -17.82
N ALA A 578 -22.87 7.64 -17.37
CA ALA A 578 -22.72 8.74 -16.42
C ALA A 578 -21.91 8.33 -15.16
N ILE A 579 -22.13 7.11 -14.67
CA ILE A 579 -21.40 6.53 -13.53
C ILE A 579 -19.99 6.17 -13.92
N GLY A 580 -19.78 5.54 -15.09
CA GLY A 580 -18.45 5.26 -15.58
C GLY A 580 -17.59 6.52 -15.71
N GLN A 581 -18.17 7.69 -15.97
CA GLN A 581 -17.43 8.95 -16.09
C GLN A 581 -16.98 9.56 -14.74
N ILE A 582 -17.49 9.08 -13.59
CA ILE A 582 -17.14 9.64 -12.27
C ILE A 582 -15.87 9.01 -11.68
N GLY A 583 -15.49 7.81 -12.15
CA GLY A 583 -14.39 7.04 -11.60
C GLY A 583 -13.76 6.08 -12.59
N TYR A 584 -12.62 5.52 -12.22
CA TYR A 584 -11.83 4.64 -13.08
C TYR A 584 -11.00 3.67 -12.25
N LEU A 585 -10.61 2.57 -12.88
CA LEU A 585 -9.76 1.54 -12.27
C LEU A 585 -8.31 1.78 -12.68
N ASP A 586 -7.41 1.87 -11.70
CA ASP A 586 -5.97 1.88 -11.90
C ASP A 586 -5.35 0.53 -11.52
N ASP A 587 -4.01 0.42 -11.54
CA ASP A 587 -3.30 -0.82 -11.22
C ASP A 587 -3.49 -1.27 -9.74
N ARG A 588 -4.04 -0.41 -8.86
CA ARG A 588 -4.17 -0.64 -7.41
C ARG A 588 -5.61 -0.82 -6.95
N GLY A 589 -6.57 -0.22 -7.64
CA GLY A 589 -7.98 -0.30 -7.29
C GLY A 589 -8.85 0.78 -7.94
N LEU A 590 -9.91 1.17 -7.24
CA LEU A 590 -10.86 2.18 -7.70
C LEU A 590 -10.43 3.58 -7.26
N ARG A 591 -10.44 4.51 -8.22
CA ARG A 591 -10.28 5.95 -8.01
C ARG A 591 -11.50 6.69 -8.56
N LEU A 592 -11.75 7.87 -8.02
CA LEU A 592 -12.63 8.83 -8.70
C LEU A 592 -11.79 9.69 -9.65
N ARG A 593 -12.44 10.47 -10.51
CA ARG A 593 -11.76 11.27 -11.55
C ARG A 593 -10.62 12.17 -11.07
N SER A 594 -10.63 12.62 -9.81
CA SER A 594 -9.55 13.38 -9.17
C SER A 594 -9.69 13.38 -7.65
N SER A 595 -8.59 13.60 -6.93
CA SER A 595 -8.62 13.74 -5.46
C SER A 595 -9.49 14.90 -4.98
N ALA A 596 -9.47 16.03 -5.70
CA ALA A 596 -10.33 17.18 -5.41
C ALA A 596 -11.83 16.85 -5.61
N PHE A 597 -12.15 16.06 -6.63
CA PHE A 597 -13.52 15.57 -6.81
C PHE A 597 -13.91 14.59 -5.69
N SER A 598 -13.01 13.70 -5.27
CA SER A 598 -13.22 12.84 -4.10
C SER A 598 -13.49 13.64 -2.82
N ASP A 599 -12.76 14.72 -2.58
CA ASP A 599 -13.04 15.64 -1.47
C ASP A 599 -14.43 16.28 -1.57
N PHE A 600 -14.84 16.69 -2.78
CA PHE A 600 -16.19 17.20 -3.02
C PHE A 600 -17.26 16.15 -2.69
N VAL A 601 -17.13 14.92 -3.21
CA VAL A 601 -18.07 13.82 -2.95
C VAL A 601 -18.14 13.53 -1.46
N TRP A 602 -16.99 13.40 -0.79
CA TRP A 602 -16.91 13.17 0.65
C TRP A 602 -17.58 14.31 1.44
N GLY A 603 -17.46 15.55 0.97
CA GLY A 603 -18.13 16.73 1.53
C GLY A 603 -19.66 16.69 1.48
N GLN A 604 -20.24 15.95 0.52
CA GLN A 604 -21.70 15.82 0.38
C GLN A 604 -22.33 14.81 1.35
N ILE A 605 -21.51 13.99 2.02
CA ILE A 605 -21.98 12.88 2.85
C ILE A 605 -22.16 13.29 4.31
N GLY A 606 -23.27 12.83 4.92
CA GLY A 606 -23.55 13.04 6.34
C GLY A 606 -22.56 12.32 7.26
N ARG A 607 -22.34 12.88 8.46
CA ARG A 607 -21.37 12.36 9.45
C ARG A 607 -21.59 10.89 9.82
N SER A 608 -22.86 10.45 9.91
CA SER A 608 -23.19 9.05 10.24
C SER A 608 -22.69 8.07 9.17
N GLU A 609 -22.82 8.42 7.89
CA GLU A 609 -22.38 7.55 6.81
C GLU A 609 -20.85 7.59 6.67
N LYS A 610 -20.24 8.78 6.85
CA LYS A 610 -18.77 8.88 6.96
C LYS A 610 -18.23 7.96 8.06
N HIS A 611 -18.88 7.96 9.23
CA HIS A 611 -18.52 7.12 10.36
C HIS A 611 -18.57 5.64 9.99
N LYS A 612 -19.69 5.18 9.41
CA LYS A 612 -19.88 3.79 8.96
C LYS A 612 -18.85 3.36 7.90
N ILE A 613 -18.70 4.13 6.82
CA ILE A 613 -17.83 3.76 5.69
C ILE A 613 -16.36 3.72 6.11
N SER A 614 -15.90 4.70 6.89
CA SER A 614 -14.51 4.71 7.38
C SER A 614 -14.21 3.53 8.31
N LEU A 615 -15.16 3.09 9.15
CA LEU A 615 -15.00 1.89 9.97
C LEU A 615 -14.91 0.62 9.12
N ILE A 616 -15.72 0.49 8.07
CA ILE A 616 -15.67 -0.65 7.14
C ILE A 616 -14.27 -0.74 6.52
N ILE A 617 -13.75 0.38 6.01
CA ILE A 617 -12.42 0.44 5.37
C ILE A 617 -11.32 0.06 6.37
N VAL A 618 -11.30 0.68 7.56
CA VAL A 618 -10.24 0.42 8.54
C VAL A 618 -10.29 -1.02 9.05
N ARG A 619 -11.47 -1.57 9.33
CA ARG A 619 -11.60 -2.97 9.79
C ARG A 619 -11.15 -3.97 8.74
N ALA A 620 -11.43 -3.71 7.46
CA ALA A 620 -10.98 -4.58 6.38
C ALA A 620 -9.45 -4.56 6.20
N LEU A 621 -8.81 -3.39 6.40
CA LEU A 621 -7.37 -3.22 6.18
C LEU A 621 -6.51 -3.48 7.43
N ALA A 622 -7.07 -3.36 8.64
CA ALA A 622 -6.33 -3.52 9.89
C ALA A 622 -5.57 -4.85 10.03
N PRO A 623 -6.10 -6.01 9.60
CA PRO A 623 -5.35 -7.28 9.65
C PRO A 623 -4.06 -7.30 8.82
N LEU A 624 -3.93 -6.40 7.84
CA LEU A 624 -2.72 -6.23 7.01
C LEU A 624 -1.73 -5.21 7.60
N VAL A 625 -2.12 -4.50 8.66
CA VAL A 625 -1.26 -3.56 9.36
C VAL A 625 -0.56 -4.30 10.51
N VAL A 626 0.75 -4.45 10.39
CA VAL A 626 1.64 -5.10 11.36
C VAL A 626 2.93 -4.27 11.43
N PRO A 627 3.78 -4.41 12.46
CA PRO A 627 5.01 -3.60 12.59
C PRO A 627 5.88 -3.59 11.33
N GLN A 628 6.00 -4.72 10.65
CA GLN A 628 6.78 -4.83 9.41
C GLN A 628 6.13 -4.08 8.24
N THR A 629 4.80 -4.05 8.13
CA THR A 629 4.10 -3.34 7.04
C THR A 629 4.03 -1.83 7.30
N ILE A 630 4.04 -1.42 8.57
CA ILE A 630 4.25 -0.03 9.00
C ILE A 630 5.65 0.43 8.54
N ALA A 631 6.68 -0.35 8.88
CA ALA A 631 8.06 -0.04 8.49
C ALA A 631 8.26 0.04 6.96
N ARG A 632 7.49 -0.75 6.20
CA ARG A 632 7.50 -0.75 4.72
C ARG A 632 6.60 0.27 4.08
N ARG A 633 5.72 0.92 4.85
CA ARG A 633 4.73 1.87 4.34
C ARG A 633 3.86 1.26 3.23
N THR A 634 3.35 0.06 3.47
CA THR A 634 2.43 -0.61 2.53
C THR A 634 1.15 0.20 2.33
N LEU A 635 0.49 0.04 1.19
CA LEU A 635 -0.76 0.73 0.88
C LEU A 635 -1.85 0.59 1.96
N PRO A 636 -2.16 -0.61 2.52
CA PRO A 636 -3.13 -0.74 3.61
C PRO A 636 -2.78 0.14 4.82
N TYR A 637 -1.50 0.16 5.22
CA TYR A 637 -1.05 1.02 6.31
C TYR A 637 -1.20 2.51 5.97
N LEU A 638 -0.85 2.94 4.76
CA LEU A 638 -0.96 4.34 4.35
C LEU A 638 -2.41 4.83 4.38
N ILE A 639 -3.35 4.01 3.90
CA ILE A 639 -4.79 4.31 3.93
C ILE A 639 -5.28 4.41 5.38
N VAL A 640 -4.99 3.39 6.21
CA VAL A 640 -5.40 3.38 7.63
C VAL A 640 -4.79 4.56 8.39
N ARG A 641 -3.51 4.89 8.13
CA ARG A 641 -2.82 6.03 8.72
C ARG A 641 -3.49 7.36 8.38
N ALA A 642 -3.90 7.56 7.12
CA ALA A 642 -4.55 8.79 6.68
C ALA A 642 -5.96 8.93 7.27
N LEU A 643 -6.72 7.83 7.30
CA LEU A 643 -8.07 7.82 7.90
C LEU A 643 -8.06 8.00 9.42
N MET A 644 -7.04 7.47 10.11
CA MET A 644 -6.88 7.59 11.56
C MET A 644 -6.26 8.91 12.03
N ASP A 645 -6.06 9.88 11.15
CA ASP A 645 -5.52 11.18 11.56
C ASP A 645 -6.55 11.94 12.41
N HIS A 646 -6.13 12.46 13.57
CA HIS A 646 -7.05 13.08 14.54
C HIS A 646 -7.72 14.35 13.99
N ASP A 647 -7.01 15.20 13.26
CA ASP A 647 -7.55 16.42 12.65
C ASP A 647 -8.58 16.06 11.57
N THR A 648 -8.27 15.03 10.78
CA THR A 648 -9.16 14.47 9.77
C THR A 648 -10.45 13.93 10.39
N ILE A 649 -10.36 13.09 11.42
CA ILE A 649 -11.53 12.50 12.08
C ILE A 649 -12.35 13.55 12.83
N GLU A 650 -11.70 14.53 13.48
CA GLU A 650 -12.39 15.64 14.12
C GLU A 650 -13.16 16.48 13.10
N LYS A 651 -12.54 16.82 11.96
CA LYS A 651 -13.20 17.52 10.86
C LYS A 651 -14.40 16.74 10.29
N ASP A 652 -14.24 15.44 10.09
CA ASP A 652 -15.24 14.61 9.42
C ASP A 652 -16.41 14.17 10.32
N MET A 653 -16.14 13.87 11.60
CA MET A 653 -17.11 13.28 12.52
C MET A 653 -17.54 14.25 13.63
N GLY A 654 -16.74 15.28 13.93
CA GLY A 654 -16.99 16.22 15.01
C GLY A 654 -17.12 15.53 16.38
N PRO A 655 -18.27 15.66 17.08
CA PRO A 655 -18.46 15.04 18.40
C PRO A 655 -18.26 13.52 18.44
N SER A 656 -18.63 12.81 17.37
CA SER A 656 -18.57 11.35 17.29
C SER A 656 -17.15 10.79 17.07
N ALA A 657 -16.13 11.65 16.97
CA ALA A 657 -14.75 11.24 16.74
C ALA A 657 -14.23 10.21 17.78
N ASP A 658 -14.56 10.37 19.07
CA ASP A 658 -14.09 9.42 20.11
C ASP A 658 -14.81 8.06 20.04
N ALA A 659 -16.09 8.06 19.67
CA ALA A 659 -16.84 6.83 19.43
C ALA A 659 -16.28 6.03 18.25
N TRP A 660 -15.77 6.71 17.23
CA TRP A 660 -15.07 6.09 16.10
C TRP A 660 -13.80 5.37 16.55
N TYR A 661 -12.93 6.03 17.32
CA TYR A 661 -11.72 5.41 17.87
C TYR A 661 -12.08 4.22 18.78
N SER A 662 -13.08 4.39 19.66
CA SER A 662 -13.55 3.33 20.56
C SER A 662 -14.02 2.09 19.77
N SER A 663 -14.66 2.29 18.62
CA SER A 663 -15.14 1.21 17.74
C SER A 663 -14.02 0.42 17.03
N LEU A 664 -12.79 0.93 17.06
CA LEU A 664 -11.60 0.34 16.44
C LEU A 664 -10.58 -0.17 17.46
N GLU A 665 -10.82 0.00 18.76
CA GLU A 665 -9.86 -0.36 19.80
C GLU A 665 -9.51 -1.85 19.79
N SER A 666 -10.48 -2.74 19.52
CA SER A 666 -10.24 -4.18 19.43
C SER A 666 -9.29 -4.59 18.30
N VAL A 667 -9.21 -3.80 17.22
CA VAL A 667 -8.40 -4.11 16.03
C VAL A 667 -7.12 -3.27 15.94
N CYS A 668 -7.13 -2.04 16.45
CA CYS A 668 -6.02 -1.10 16.35
C CYS A 668 -5.34 -0.80 17.69
N GLY A 669 -5.88 -1.27 18.83
CA GLY A 669 -5.38 -0.96 20.17
C GLY A 669 -3.98 -1.50 20.48
N TRP A 670 -3.46 -2.42 19.68
CA TRP A 670 -2.06 -2.86 19.77
C TRP A 670 -1.07 -1.84 19.17
N ASN A 671 -1.53 -0.92 18.32
CA ASN A 671 -0.70 0.01 17.59
C ASN A 671 -0.49 1.31 18.39
N ALA A 672 0.76 1.69 18.66
CA ALA A 672 1.07 2.93 19.38
C ALA A 672 0.47 4.18 18.70
N ARG A 673 0.47 4.24 17.36
CA ARG A 673 -0.08 5.38 16.61
C ARG A 673 -1.57 5.59 16.84
N PHE A 674 -2.33 4.51 17.05
CA PHE A 674 -3.75 4.60 17.40
C PHE A 674 -3.94 5.43 18.68
N TRP A 675 -3.15 5.12 19.70
CA TRP A 675 -3.20 5.82 20.97
C TRP A 675 -2.65 7.24 20.89
N GLU A 676 -1.61 7.49 20.07
CA GLU A 676 -1.11 8.84 19.83
C GLU A 676 -2.21 9.75 19.23
N GLN A 677 -2.90 9.29 18.19
CA GLN A 677 -3.94 10.08 17.53
C GLN A 677 -5.15 10.31 18.46
N ARG A 678 -5.54 9.30 19.23
CA ARG A 678 -6.59 9.44 20.25
C ARG A 678 -6.18 10.40 21.38
N ALA A 679 -4.91 10.40 21.77
CA ALA A 679 -4.35 11.31 22.76
C ALA A 679 -4.36 12.77 22.28
N LEU A 680 -3.97 12.99 21.01
CA LEU A 680 -4.03 14.31 20.38
C LEU A 680 -5.48 14.83 20.27
N LEU A 681 -6.43 13.97 19.88
CA LEU A 681 -7.86 14.31 19.87
C LEU A 681 -8.36 14.71 21.27
N ALA A 682 -8.06 13.91 22.30
CA ALA A 682 -8.43 14.22 23.67
C ALA A 682 -7.79 15.54 24.15
N SER A 683 -6.54 15.81 23.74
CA SER A 683 -5.85 17.06 24.02
C SER A 683 -6.54 18.26 23.36
N ASN A 684 -6.97 18.16 22.10
CA ASN A 684 -7.72 19.22 21.40
C ASN A 684 -9.06 19.52 22.08
N LYS A 685 -9.69 18.51 22.68
CA LYS A 685 -10.93 18.63 23.47
C LYS A 685 -10.72 19.02 24.94
N SER A 686 -9.48 19.36 25.34
CA SER A 686 -9.11 19.70 26.73
C SER A 686 -9.44 18.59 27.75
N GLN A 687 -9.41 17.33 27.32
CA GLN A 687 -9.62 16.15 28.18
C GLN A 687 -8.27 15.64 28.71
N GLU A 688 -7.65 16.42 29.58
CA GLU A 688 -6.26 16.22 30.04
C GLU A 688 -5.96 14.81 30.55
N ILE A 689 -6.83 14.25 31.40
CA ILE A 689 -6.65 12.93 32.01
C ILE A 689 -6.60 11.83 30.94
N LEU A 690 -7.51 11.89 29.96
CA LEU A 690 -7.56 10.94 28.85
C LEU A 690 -6.36 11.13 27.92
N ALA A 691 -6.04 12.36 27.55
CA ALA A 691 -4.90 12.68 26.69
C ALA A 691 -3.60 12.12 27.26
N TYR A 692 -3.34 12.37 28.54
CA TYR A 692 -2.17 11.84 29.23
C TYR A 692 -2.15 10.31 29.28
N SER A 693 -3.27 9.69 29.66
CA SER A 693 -3.38 8.23 29.77
C SER A 693 -3.16 7.53 28.43
N TYR A 694 -3.75 8.05 27.35
CA TYR A 694 -3.57 7.52 26.01
C TYR A 694 -2.13 7.71 25.50
N ALA A 695 -1.50 8.86 25.79
CA ALA A 695 -0.10 9.08 25.40
C ALA A 695 0.87 8.15 26.15
N LYS A 696 0.67 7.91 27.45
CA LYS A 696 1.45 6.91 28.20
C LYS A 696 1.22 5.50 27.67
N LYS A 697 0.00 5.17 27.25
CA LYS A 697 -0.28 3.88 26.60
C LYS A 697 0.49 3.72 25.28
N ALA A 698 0.60 4.78 24.47
CA ALA A 698 1.40 4.76 23.25
C ALA A 698 2.88 4.49 23.53
N VAL A 699 3.47 5.18 24.52
CA VAL A 699 4.86 4.95 24.94
C VAL A 699 5.06 3.53 25.47
N ALA A 700 4.13 3.02 26.29
CA ALA A 700 4.22 1.66 26.82
C ALA A 700 4.16 0.57 25.75
N LEU A 701 3.51 0.83 24.60
CA LEU A 701 3.47 -0.09 23.47
C LEU A 701 4.73 -0.04 22.61
N LEU A 702 5.41 1.11 22.56
CA LEU A 702 6.56 1.32 21.67
C LEU A 702 7.56 2.32 22.27
N GLU A 703 8.22 1.91 23.35
CA GLU A 703 9.12 2.74 24.16
C GLU A 703 10.40 3.16 23.41
N HIS A 704 10.88 2.36 22.47
CA HIS A 704 12.12 2.67 21.73
C HIS A 704 11.89 3.54 20.49
N ASP A 705 10.65 3.96 20.23
CA ASP A 705 10.32 4.82 19.09
C ASP A 705 10.19 6.29 19.53
N PRO A 706 10.81 7.24 18.82
CA PRO A 706 10.80 8.63 19.24
C PRO A 706 9.43 9.34 19.08
N PHE A 707 8.50 8.85 18.25
CA PHE A 707 7.22 9.51 18.00
C PHE A 707 6.27 9.49 19.22
N PRO A 708 5.99 8.35 19.88
CA PRO A 708 5.18 8.31 21.10
C PRO A 708 5.69 9.27 22.19
N HIS A 709 7.01 9.36 22.37
CA HIS A 709 7.63 10.29 23.32
C HIS A 709 7.43 11.76 22.92
N THR A 710 7.48 12.10 21.62
CA THR A 710 7.11 13.45 21.14
C THR A 710 5.66 13.76 21.50
N THR A 711 4.74 12.82 21.25
CA THR A 711 3.30 13.01 21.51
C THR A 711 3.02 13.20 23.00
N LEU A 712 3.59 12.34 23.86
CA LEU A 712 3.47 12.47 25.31
C LEU A 712 4.10 13.78 25.80
N GLY A 713 5.30 14.11 25.32
CA GLY A 713 5.98 15.35 25.62
C GLY A 713 5.11 16.57 25.33
N LYS A 714 4.53 16.64 24.13
CA LYS A 714 3.61 17.71 23.71
C LYS A 714 2.38 17.81 24.61
N ILE A 715 1.76 16.69 24.96
CA ILE A 715 0.58 16.67 25.82
C ILE A 715 0.92 17.16 27.23
N CYS A 716 2.02 16.68 27.80
CA CYS A 716 2.48 17.05 29.14
C CYS A 716 2.84 18.53 29.25
N VAL A 717 3.60 19.10 28.30
CA VAL A 717 3.90 20.55 28.32
C VAL A 717 2.66 21.41 28.11
N ARG A 718 1.66 20.92 27.35
CA ARG A 718 0.38 21.63 27.21
C ARG A 718 -0.42 21.63 28.50
N ILE A 719 -0.59 20.47 29.14
CA ILE A 719 -1.24 20.34 30.46
C ILE A 719 -0.54 21.26 31.46
N GLY A 720 0.79 21.34 31.43
CA GLY A 720 1.53 22.18 32.35
C GLY A 720 1.33 23.69 32.18
N ILE A 721 1.03 24.15 30.97
CA ILE A 721 0.63 25.54 30.73
C ILE A 721 -0.83 25.79 31.10
N ASP A 722 -1.72 24.85 30.76
CA ASP A 722 -3.17 25.01 30.94
C ASP A 722 -3.55 24.92 32.44
N ARG A 723 -2.88 24.07 33.22
CA ARG A 723 -3.05 23.95 34.67
C ARG A 723 -2.15 24.93 35.43
N LYS A 724 -2.77 25.69 36.34
CA LYS A 724 -2.09 26.72 37.17
C LYS A 724 -1.81 26.24 38.59
N ASP A 725 -1.42 24.98 38.74
CA ASP A 725 -1.11 24.33 40.02
C ASP A 725 0.25 23.62 39.96
N SER A 726 0.72 23.08 41.10
CA SER A 726 1.98 22.34 41.17
C SER A 726 2.00 21.11 40.27
N VAL A 727 0.84 20.47 40.07
CA VAL A 727 0.68 19.35 39.14
C VAL A 727 0.96 19.80 37.70
N GLY A 728 0.53 21.00 37.31
CA GLY A 728 0.88 21.60 36.02
C GLY A 728 2.40 21.73 35.84
N VAL A 729 3.10 22.24 36.85
CA VAL A 729 4.57 22.36 36.82
C VAL A 729 5.25 20.99 36.69
N GLU A 730 4.82 20.00 37.47
CA GLU A 730 5.31 18.62 37.38
C GLU A 730 5.12 18.02 35.98
N ARG A 731 3.91 18.21 35.40
CA ARG A 731 3.60 17.74 34.04
C ARG A 731 4.44 18.44 32.98
N PHE A 732 4.69 19.74 33.13
CA PHE A 732 5.57 20.44 32.19
C PHE A 732 6.96 19.80 32.15
N TRP A 733 7.55 19.55 33.32
CA TRP A 733 8.88 18.98 33.41
C TRP A 733 8.97 17.53 32.95
N GLU A 734 7.93 16.73 33.24
CA GLU A 734 7.78 15.41 32.62
C GLU A 734 7.78 15.53 31.09
N GLY A 735 7.01 16.49 30.55
CA GLY A 735 6.95 16.73 29.12
C GLY A 735 8.31 17.08 28.52
N VAL A 736 9.08 17.96 29.17
CA VAL A 736 10.45 18.30 28.75
C VAL A 736 11.36 17.06 28.76
N SER A 737 11.23 16.18 29.75
CA SER A 737 11.99 14.93 29.83
C SER A 737 11.66 13.99 28.68
N GLU A 738 10.37 13.80 28.37
CA GLU A 738 9.91 12.94 27.28
C GLU A 738 10.34 13.48 25.90
N LEU A 739 10.29 14.80 25.69
CA LEU A 739 10.82 15.43 24.47
C LEU A 739 12.33 15.23 24.34
N LYS A 740 13.08 15.21 25.45
CA LYS A 740 14.51 14.94 25.46
C LYS A 740 14.81 13.48 25.08
N ILE A 741 14.07 12.51 25.62
CA ILE A 741 14.16 11.09 25.24
C ILE A 741 13.90 10.93 23.75
N SER A 742 12.83 11.56 23.24
CA SER A 742 12.52 11.56 21.80
C SER A 742 13.68 12.06 20.93
N ARG A 743 14.33 13.15 21.34
CA ARG A 743 15.51 13.68 20.63
C ARG A 743 16.69 12.70 20.66
N GLU A 744 16.95 12.07 21.80
CA GLU A 744 18.05 11.11 21.95
C GLU A 744 17.83 9.86 21.09
N LEU A 745 16.62 9.29 21.11
CA LEU A 745 16.24 8.15 20.27
C LEU A 745 16.29 8.51 18.77
N SER A 746 15.77 9.68 18.38
CA SER A 746 15.80 10.11 16.97
C SER A 746 17.23 10.33 16.46
N THR A 747 18.12 10.87 17.30
CA THR A 747 19.55 11.02 16.96
C THR A 747 20.23 9.67 16.80
N GLN A 748 20.00 8.73 17.73
CA GLN A 748 20.56 7.38 17.67
C GLN A 748 20.10 6.60 16.43
N ASN A 749 18.84 6.79 16.04
CA ASN A 749 18.23 6.12 14.90
C ASN A 749 18.47 6.84 13.56
N GLY A 750 19.15 7.99 13.54
CA GLY A 750 19.38 8.79 12.33
C GLY A 750 18.10 9.42 11.74
N LEU A 751 17.05 9.50 12.54
CA LEU A 751 15.73 10.03 12.21
C LEU A 751 15.48 11.36 12.93
N GLU A 752 16.46 12.27 12.97
CA GLU A 752 16.26 13.56 13.63
C GLU A 752 15.17 14.40 12.94
N TRP A 753 14.25 14.98 13.70
CA TRP A 753 13.21 15.88 13.20
C TRP A 753 12.97 17.07 14.15
N GLU A 754 12.35 18.13 13.64
CA GLU A 754 12.25 19.42 14.34
C GLU A 754 11.20 19.50 15.44
N HIS A 755 10.16 18.65 15.41
CA HIS A 755 9.00 18.74 16.30
C HIS A 755 9.32 18.81 17.81
N PRO A 756 10.26 18.03 18.39
CA PRO A 756 10.58 18.10 19.81
C PRO A 756 11.13 19.47 20.19
N TYR A 757 11.99 20.03 19.35
CA TYR A 757 12.58 21.36 19.54
C TYR A 757 11.53 22.46 19.45
N ILE A 758 10.73 22.46 18.38
CA ILE A 758 9.65 23.45 18.19
C ILE A 758 8.66 23.40 19.35
N THR A 759 8.30 22.19 19.79
CA THR A 759 7.40 21.99 20.93
C THR A 759 8.02 22.55 22.20
N PHE A 760 9.26 22.20 22.52
CA PHE A 760 9.95 22.74 23.70
C PHE A 760 9.99 24.27 23.68
N PHE A 761 10.51 24.89 22.60
CA PHE A 761 10.68 26.34 22.55
C PHE A 761 9.34 27.08 22.64
N THR A 762 8.31 26.58 21.94
CA THR A 762 6.97 27.17 21.97
C THR A 762 6.38 27.17 23.38
N TYR A 763 6.48 26.05 24.09
CA TYR A 763 5.88 25.92 25.43
C TYR A 763 6.76 26.53 26.54
N ALA A 764 8.09 26.56 26.39
CA ALA A 764 8.99 27.27 27.30
C ALA A 764 8.74 28.78 27.28
N LEU A 765 8.51 29.38 26.11
CA LEU A 765 8.13 30.79 25.99
C LEU A 765 6.78 31.10 26.66
N ARG A 766 5.84 30.15 26.67
CA ARG A 766 4.55 30.28 27.36
C ARG A 766 4.70 30.11 28.87
N ALA A 767 5.54 29.17 29.31
CA ALA A 767 5.83 28.93 30.72
C ALA A 767 6.45 30.17 31.37
N MET A 768 7.41 30.80 30.69
CA MET A 768 8.06 32.03 31.17
C MET A 768 7.06 33.16 31.44
N LYS A 769 5.96 33.24 30.68
CA LYS A 769 4.91 34.26 30.87
C LYS A 769 3.87 33.88 31.92
N SER A 770 3.96 32.68 32.48
CA SER A 770 2.93 32.10 33.35
C SER A 770 3.33 32.25 34.82
N PRO A 771 2.53 32.92 35.67
CA PRO A 771 2.91 33.24 37.06
C PRO A 771 3.26 32.03 37.93
N HIS A 772 2.62 30.88 37.67
CA HIS A 772 2.86 29.63 38.41
C HIS A 772 4.20 28.95 38.10
N PHE A 773 4.96 29.46 37.12
CA PHE A 773 6.34 29.02 36.82
C PHE A 773 7.41 29.97 37.36
N SER A 774 7.06 30.99 38.14
CA SER A 774 8.02 31.96 38.70
C SER A 774 9.15 31.28 39.52
N GLY A 775 8.85 30.21 40.24
CA GLY A 775 9.85 29.41 40.99
C GLY A 775 10.75 28.52 40.12
N GLU A 776 10.45 28.39 38.83
CA GLU A 776 11.10 27.45 37.89
C GLU A 776 12.00 28.18 36.86
N MET A 777 12.14 29.49 36.95
CA MET A 777 12.80 30.33 35.94
C MET A 777 14.28 29.98 35.72
N ASP A 778 15.00 29.61 36.79
CA ASP A 778 16.39 29.15 36.70
C ASP A 778 16.50 27.82 35.94
N ALA A 779 15.62 26.87 36.26
CA ALA A 779 15.57 25.58 35.60
C ALA A 779 15.17 25.73 34.12
N LEU A 780 14.18 26.57 33.82
CA LEU A 780 13.76 26.92 32.46
C LEU A 780 14.91 27.54 31.66
N SER A 781 15.63 28.48 32.26
CA SER A 781 16.79 29.13 31.61
C SER A 781 17.93 28.14 31.34
N LEU A 782 18.18 27.21 32.26
CA LEU A 782 19.18 26.16 32.06
C LEU A 782 18.79 25.22 30.91
N GLN A 783 17.53 24.76 30.89
CA GLN A 783 17.03 23.91 29.81
C GLN A 783 17.01 24.66 28.48
N TRP A 784 16.59 25.92 28.45
CA TRP A 784 16.62 26.74 27.24
C TRP A 784 18.00 26.74 26.57
N LYS A 785 19.05 27.03 27.33
CA LYS A 785 20.45 27.01 26.84
C LYS A 785 20.84 25.63 26.30
N SER A 786 20.50 24.57 27.02
CA SER A 786 20.77 23.19 26.61
C SER A 786 20.06 22.82 25.29
N TRP A 787 18.79 23.19 25.16
CA TRP A 787 17.97 22.94 23.98
C TRP A 787 18.41 23.77 22.78
N MET A 788 18.77 25.05 22.97
CA MET A 788 19.34 25.89 21.92
C MET A 788 20.64 25.30 21.38
N LYS A 789 21.56 24.91 22.28
CA LYS A 789 22.81 24.26 21.87
C LYS A 789 22.55 22.97 21.08
N ALA A 790 21.58 22.16 21.49
CA ALA A 790 21.22 20.96 20.74
C ALA A 790 20.63 21.30 19.36
N ALA A 791 19.73 22.28 19.29
CA ALA A 791 19.10 22.75 18.06
C ALA A 791 20.09 23.33 17.04
N GLU A 792 21.10 24.07 17.51
CA GLU A 792 22.19 24.61 16.67
C GLU A 792 23.06 23.51 16.05
N ASN A 793 23.12 22.33 16.68
CA ASN A 793 23.84 21.17 16.17
C ASN A 793 22.92 20.19 15.40
N ALA A 794 21.60 20.42 15.43
CA ALA A 794 20.59 19.54 14.85
C ALA A 794 20.52 19.73 13.34
N LYS A 795 20.78 18.68 12.57
CA LYS A 795 20.70 18.74 11.10
C LYS A 795 19.28 19.07 10.65
N SER A 796 18.26 18.58 11.34
CA SER A 796 16.85 18.79 10.99
C SER A 796 16.37 20.24 11.11
N LEU A 797 17.10 21.12 11.81
CA LEU A 797 16.72 22.52 11.99
C LEU A 797 17.58 23.50 11.21
N ILE A 798 18.87 23.19 11.02
CA ILE A 798 19.80 24.12 10.37
C ILE A 798 20.00 23.82 8.88
N PHE A 799 19.29 22.83 8.33
CA PHE A 799 19.48 22.40 6.94
C PHE A 799 19.01 23.43 5.89
N ASP A 800 18.06 24.30 6.24
CA ASP A 800 17.58 25.39 5.39
C ASP A 800 17.55 26.74 6.14
N ASP A 801 17.50 27.84 5.38
CA ASP A 801 17.48 29.19 5.94
C ASP A 801 16.20 29.46 6.76
N GLN A 802 15.11 28.76 6.43
CA GLN A 802 13.84 28.85 7.14
C GLN A 802 13.95 28.32 8.58
N GLY A 803 14.60 27.18 8.77
CA GLY A 803 14.82 26.59 10.09
C GLY A 803 15.79 27.42 10.93
N LYS A 804 16.87 27.95 10.34
CA LYS A 804 17.77 28.92 11.01
C LYS A 804 17.02 30.16 11.48
N SER A 805 16.25 30.77 10.59
CA SER A 805 15.44 31.96 10.92
C SER A 805 14.41 31.68 12.02
N SER A 806 13.84 30.47 12.03
CA SER A 806 12.90 30.05 13.09
C SER A 806 13.59 29.95 14.46
N LEU A 807 14.79 29.39 14.53
CA LEU A 807 15.59 29.32 15.76
C LEU A 807 16.00 30.72 16.26
N GLU A 808 16.46 31.58 15.36
CA GLU A 808 16.79 32.98 15.69
C GLU A 808 15.58 33.73 16.24
N ASN A 809 14.39 33.50 15.67
CA ASN A 809 13.15 34.10 16.15
C ASN A 809 12.79 33.61 17.56
N PHE A 810 12.92 32.31 17.85
CA PHE A 810 12.72 31.79 19.21
C PHE A 810 13.69 32.41 20.21
N GLN A 811 14.98 32.50 19.87
CA GLN A 811 16.00 33.13 20.71
C GLN A 811 15.70 34.60 20.97
N ARG A 812 15.29 35.35 19.93
CA ARG A 812 14.90 36.75 20.05
C ARG A 812 13.71 36.92 20.99
N GLN A 813 12.68 36.09 20.84
CA GLN A 813 11.50 36.14 21.72
C GLN A 813 11.84 35.80 23.17
N TRP A 814 12.75 34.86 23.39
CA TRP A 814 13.22 34.53 24.74
C TRP A 814 13.89 35.71 25.42
N ILE A 815 14.85 36.35 24.73
CA ILE A 815 15.56 37.53 25.26
C ILE A 815 14.58 38.67 25.54
N LEU A 816 13.65 38.95 24.63
CA LEU A 816 12.67 40.03 24.81
C LEU A 816 11.80 39.84 26.05
N ASN A 817 11.36 38.61 26.32
CA ASN A 817 10.55 38.33 27.50
C ASN A 817 11.39 38.33 28.79
N ALA A 818 12.63 37.82 28.75
CA ALA A 818 13.53 37.80 29.92
C ALA A 818 14.03 39.19 30.35
N VAL A 819 13.89 40.21 29.48
CA VAL A 819 14.23 41.62 29.75
C VAL A 819 13.00 42.44 30.14
N ALA A 820 11.79 41.90 29.94
CA ALA A 820 10.53 42.59 30.24
C ALA A 820 10.01 42.35 31.67
N ASP A 821 10.52 41.30 32.34
CA ASP A 821 10.42 41.07 33.80
C ASP A 821 11.62 41.72 34.51
#